data_AF-A0A3E0MYS0-F1
#
_entry.id   AF-A0A3E0MYS0-F1
#
_cell.length_a   1.000
_cell.length_b   1.000
_cell.length_c   1.000
_cell.angle_alpha   90.00
_cell.angle_beta   90.00
_cell.angle_gamma   90.00
#
_symmetry.space_group_name_H-M   'P 1'
#
loop_
_entity.id
_entity.type
_entity.pdbx_description
1 polymer ?
#
loop_
_entity_poly.entity_id
_entity_poly.type
_entity_poly.pdbx_seq_one_letter_code
_entity_poly.pdbx_strand_id
1 'polypeptide(L)'
;MATVAAADTSDIAIHSRLDKLRGLIRGYLAGRGLAYVIIAAALLFWLSLLVDWLFEPSRAVRLLMLLAVGVALLAVVIRSILCPLLMRLSDKSLALLLERRFDELGDRLVTSVELGDSSASRGPLAKAMLATTQARAGELAQEVPLGRVLRRRPLVLAIALAVVSLMSIGGFGWFLPEATATWADRTLMLGDEQWPRATKIYVDGFEPDEQGRRIVKVARGSDLQLTARADLRGEWIAPDLLEVHYDTDEGGADRTPMSKRGRAIAGRDDFQEFRFEFQDLQSTTRFSVVAVRRGVWGKDDRVDNLVIEAVSPPDIENISLRCQFPDYLGKEAADLPVTGIMTLPEGTEVEVLAQASKPLQAATWRQVGDAADAERAKIVIDQQDRRRMTLALGEVTANMTLLFTLEDTDGVSNQQPIRLRLLAQLDEIPLVDARPVGVGSAVTPQARIPVAGELTDDHGLTNSWFQIEAADAAPQRVEFDLPPEGRLDKQSGPRLNVSELAVVLGEKFRLTLRAADNYPLGDEPHVGSSERFEFEVITEDELRARLESKEVFLRQRLSSVADELIRVSDTLTRTRARLDPAAAEDAAADDGDAEPAAGAEAAAAPRSKLPLNALAIEEALQSRDRTQNEILDITSEFDSILEELINNNVSYLEKTQERMQGLISKPLKRLIKEDYRAWGIQLRQV
;
A
#
# COMPACT_ATOMS: atom_id res chain seq x y z
N MET A 1 -74.48 -50.79 85.41
CA MET A 1 -74.96 -50.07 84.21
C MET A 1 -74.65 -48.58 84.27
N ALA A 2 -74.92 -47.87 85.38
CA ALA A 2 -74.61 -46.43 85.53
C ALA A 2 -73.11 -46.07 85.36
N THR A 3 -72.18 -46.95 85.78
CA THR A 3 -70.72 -46.74 85.65
C THR A 3 -70.18 -46.95 84.23
N VAL A 4 -70.89 -47.69 83.38
CA VAL A 4 -70.50 -47.93 81.98
C VAL A 4 -70.92 -46.76 81.10
N ALA A 5 -72.13 -46.22 81.31
CA ALA A 5 -72.61 -45.04 80.59
C ALA A 5 -71.77 -43.78 80.88
N ALA A 6 -71.30 -43.62 82.13
CA ALA A 6 -70.41 -42.51 82.49
C ALA A 6 -69.03 -42.62 81.82
N ALA A 7 -68.49 -43.84 81.68
CA ALA A 7 -67.21 -44.08 80.99
C ALA A 7 -67.30 -43.70 79.50
N ASP A 8 -68.35 -44.12 78.79
CA ASP A 8 -68.55 -43.78 77.36
C ASP A 8 -68.66 -42.26 77.14
N THR A 9 -69.33 -41.52 78.04
CA THR A 9 -69.41 -40.05 77.94
C THR A 9 -68.08 -39.36 78.19
N SER A 10 -67.25 -39.89 79.09
CA SER A 10 -65.92 -39.34 79.37
C SER A 10 -64.92 -39.62 78.24
N ASP A 11 -65.05 -40.76 77.55
CA ASP A 11 -64.20 -41.14 76.43
C ASP A 11 -64.44 -40.22 75.21
N ILE A 12 -65.72 -39.96 74.90
CA ILE A 12 -66.11 -38.97 73.88
C ILE A 12 -65.58 -37.57 74.25
N ALA A 13 -65.61 -37.20 75.53
CA ALA A 13 -65.09 -35.91 75.98
C ALA A 13 -63.56 -35.81 75.81
N ILE A 14 -62.80 -36.86 76.12
CA ILE A 14 -61.34 -36.93 75.93
C ILE A 14 -60.98 -36.85 74.45
N HIS A 15 -61.57 -37.68 73.60
CA HIS A 15 -61.31 -37.65 72.16
C HIS A 15 -61.71 -36.30 71.54
N SER A 16 -62.84 -35.70 71.93
CA SER A 16 -63.24 -34.37 71.43
C SER A 16 -62.26 -33.25 71.83
N ARG A 17 -61.61 -33.35 72.99
CA ARG A 17 -60.59 -32.39 73.46
C ARG A 17 -59.26 -32.63 72.74
N LEU A 18 -58.87 -33.87 72.51
CA LEU A 18 -57.70 -34.23 71.69
C LEU A 18 -57.88 -33.80 70.23
N ASP A 19 -59.09 -33.92 69.68
CA ASP A 19 -59.45 -33.41 68.34
C ASP A 19 -59.35 -31.88 68.26
N LYS A 20 -59.84 -31.17 69.28
CA LYS A 20 -59.67 -29.70 69.38
C LYS A 20 -58.19 -29.32 69.47
N LEU A 21 -57.39 -30.04 70.24
CA LEU A 21 -55.93 -29.83 70.32
C LEU A 21 -55.25 -30.11 68.98
N ARG A 22 -55.65 -31.19 68.28
CA ARG A 22 -55.16 -31.52 66.93
C ARG A 22 -55.48 -30.40 65.94
N GLY A 23 -56.69 -29.86 65.98
CA GLY A 23 -57.11 -28.70 65.17
C GLY A 23 -56.30 -27.45 65.48
N LEU A 24 -56.05 -27.14 66.75
CA LEU A 24 -55.23 -25.98 67.17
C LEU A 24 -53.76 -26.11 66.73
N ILE A 25 -53.17 -27.31 66.86
CA ILE A 25 -51.79 -27.57 66.41
C ILE A 25 -51.69 -27.47 64.89
N ARG A 26 -52.65 -28.05 64.15
CA ARG A 26 -52.72 -27.92 62.68
C ARG A 26 -52.90 -26.48 62.23
N GLY A 27 -53.77 -25.71 62.88
CA GLY A 27 -53.96 -24.28 62.60
C GLY A 27 -52.71 -23.46 62.86
N TYR A 28 -51.98 -23.74 63.96
CA TYR A 28 -50.70 -23.11 64.26
C TYR A 28 -49.62 -23.44 63.22
N LEU A 29 -49.51 -24.71 62.82
CA LEU A 29 -48.56 -25.17 61.78
C LEU A 29 -48.90 -24.56 60.42
N ALA A 30 -50.19 -24.53 60.04
CA ALA A 30 -50.66 -23.94 58.79
C ALA A 30 -50.41 -22.42 58.75
N GLY A 31 -50.72 -21.69 59.84
CA GLY A 31 -50.46 -20.25 59.93
C GLY A 31 -48.97 -19.91 59.85
N ARG A 32 -48.10 -20.71 60.49
CA ARG A 32 -46.65 -20.55 60.39
C ARG A 32 -46.12 -20.94 59.02
N GLY A 33 -46.65 -22.00 58.41
CA GLY A 33 -46.30 -22.42 57.05
C GLY A 33 -46.67 -21.35 56.03
N LEU A 34 -47.88 -20.79 56.13
CA LEU A 34 -48.33 -19.67 55.29
C LEU A 34 -47.42 -18.45 55.42
N ALA A 35 -47.02 -18.10 56.64
CA ALA A 35 -46.06 -17.01 56.85
C ALA A 35 -44.73 -17.27 56.14
N TYR A 36 -44.18 -18.49 56.20
CA TYR A 36 -42.95 -18.83 55.46
C TYR A 36 -43.13 -18.83 53.94
N VAL A 37 -44.29 -19.23 53.43
CA VAL A 37 -44.59 -19.15 51.99
C VAL A 37 -44.60 -17.69 51.54
N ILE A 38 -45.23 -16.78 52.31
CA ILE A 38 -45.24 -15.35 52.00
C ILE A 38 -43.82 -14.76 52.01
N ILE A 39 -43.02 -15.09 53.03
CA ILE A 39 -41.63 -14.62 53.13
C ILE A 39 -40.79 -15.14 51.97
N ALA A 40 -40.92 -16.42 51.63
CA ALA A 40 -40.19 -17.03 50.51
C ALA A 40 -40.61 -16.43 49.16
N ALA A 41 -41.92 -16.22 48.94
CA ALA A 41 -42.44 -15.56 47.75
C ALA A 41 -41.90 -14.13 47.62
N ALA A 42 -41.86 -13.37 48.72
CA ALA A 42 -41.31 -12.03 48.72
C ALA A 42 -39.81 -12.00 48.44
N LEU A 43 -39.05 -12.92 49.04
CA LEU A 43 -37.62 -13.04 48.76
C LEU A 43 -37.35 -13.38 47.29
N LEU A 44 -38.09 -14.34 46.72
CA LEU A 44 -37.97 -14.73 45.32
C LEU A 44 -38.40 -13.60 44.37
N PHE A 45 -39.43 -12.83 44.74
CA PHE A 45 -39.82 -11.60 44.03
C PHE A 45 -38.64 -10.62 43.96
N TRP A 46 -38.07 -10.24 45.10
CA TRP A 46 -36.95 -9.30 45.16
C TRP A 46 -35.72 -9.82 44.41
N LEU A 47 -35.44 -11.11 44.51
CA LEU A 47 -34.35 -11.74 43.76
C LEU A 47 -34.61 -11.70 42.25
N SER A 48 -35.83 -12.01 41.80
CA SER A 48 -36.19 -11.97 40.39
C SER A 48 -36.13 -10.57 39.81
N LEU A 49 -36.59 -9.56 40.55
CA LEU A 49 -36.52 -8.15 40.18
C LEU A 49 -35.06 -7.68 40.08
N LEU A 50 -34.23 -8.04 41.07
CA LEU A 50 -32.81 -7.70 41.07
C LEU A 50 -32.08 -8.29 39.86
N VAL A 51 -32.33 -9.57 39.56
CA VAL A 51 -31.72 -10.25 38.42
C VAL A 51 -32.23 -9.68 37.09
N ASP A 52 -33.54 -9.42 36.96
CA ASP A 52 -34.09 -8.86 35.72
C ASP A 52 -33.58 -7.43 35.46
N TRP A 53 -33.47 -6.61 36.49
CA TRP A 53 -32.94 -5.26 36.39
C TRP A 53 -31.45 -5.24 36.03
N LEU A 54 -30.65 -6.11 36.67
CA LEU A 54 -29.19 -6.15 36.47
C LEU A 54 -28.80 -6.75 35.12
N PHE A 55 -29.43 -7.84 34.70
CA PHE A 55 -29.00 -8.62 33.54
C PHE A 55 -29.91 -8.52 32.31
N GLU A 56 -31.16 -8.07 32.46
CA GLU A 56 -32.16 -8.11 31.39
C GLU A 56 -32.17 -9.44 30.62
N PRO A 57 -32.35 -10.58 31.30
CA PRO A 57 -32.29 -11.90 30.69
C PRO A 57 -33.23 -12.03 29.49
N SER A 58 -32.83 -12.85 28.52
CA SER A 58 -33.69 -13.17 27.36
C SER A 58 -34.97 -13.87 27.80
N ARG A 59 -36.00 -13.85 26.95
CA ARG A 59 -37.30 -14.51 27.21
C ARG A 59 -37.17 -15.95 27.71
N ALA A 60 -36.25 -16.72 27.12
CA ALA A 60 -36.01 -18.11 27.49
C ALA A 60 -35.44 -18.25 28.92
N VAL A 61 -34.51 -17.38 29.30
CA VAL A 61 -33.93 -17.38 30.65
C VAL A 61 -34.98 -16.95 31.67
N ARG A 62 -35.83 -15.96 31.36
CA ARG A 62 -36.94 -15.56 32.24
C ARG A 62 -37.95 -16.68 32.47
N LEU A 63 -38.33 -17.43 31.43
CA LEU A 63 -39.22 -18.58 31.56
C LEU A 63 -38.63 -19.64 32.51
N LEU A 64 -37.34 -19.94 32.35
CA LEU A 64 -36.64 -20.90 33.20
C LEU A 64 -36.56 -20.40 34.65
N MET A 65 -36.25 -19.13 34.86
CA MET A 65 -36.26 -18.51 36.18
C MET A 65 -37.66 -18.55 36.82
N LEU A 66 -38.72 -18.24 36.07
CA LEU A 66 -40.10 -18.31 36.55
C LEU A 66 -40.47 -19.75 36.96
N LEU A 67 -40.07 -20.74 36.17
CA LEU A 67 -40.29 -22.15 36.48
C LEU A 67 -39.50 -22.58 37.72
N ALA A 68 -38.25 -22.14 37.86
CA ALA A 68 -37.42 -22.40 39.05
C ALA A 68 -38.02 -21.77 40.31
N VAL A 69 -38.51 -20.52 40.22
CA VAL A 69 -39.24 -19.83 41.30
C VAL A 69 -40.51 -20.60 41.66
N GLY A 70 -41.27 -21.07 40.66
CA GLY A 70 -42.47 -21.88 40.86
C GLY A 70 -42.18 -23.20 41.58
N VAL A 71 -41.13 -23.92 41.18
CA VAL A 71 -40.70 -25.17 41.83
C VAL A 71 -40.21 -24.91 43.26
N ALA A 72 -39.44 -23.85 43.48
CA ALA A 72 -38.97 -23.46 44.81
C ALA A 72 -40.15 -23.13 45.74
N LEU A 73 -41.12 -22.34 45.27
CA LEU A 73 -42.32 -22.00 46.03
C LEU A 73 -43.16 -23.25 46.33
N LEU A 74 -43.34 -24.14 45.34
CA LEU A 74 -44.05 -25.40 45.51
C LEU A 74 -43.37 -26.29 46.56
N ALA A 75 -42.04 -26.41 46.54
CA ALA A 75 -41.28 -27.15 47.53
C ALA A 75 -41.45 -26.58 48.95
N VAL A 76 -41.48 -25.24 49.09
CA VAL A 76 -41.76 -24.57 50.37
C VAL A 76 -43.18 -24.85 50.83
N VAL A 77 -44.19 -24.77 49.96
CA VAL A 77 -45.59 -25.09 50.29
C VAL A 77 -45.72 -26.56 50.74
N ILE A 78 -45.12 -27.49 50.00
CA ILE A 78 -45.14 -28.92 50.34
C ILE A 78 -44.50 -29.15 51.71
N ARG A 79 -43.31 -28.59 51.94
CA ARG A 79 -42.55 -28.81 53.19
C ARG A 79 -43.15 -28.11 54.41
N SER A 80 -43.75 -26.94 54.22
CA SER A 80 -44.20 -26.08 55.33
C SER A 80 -45.70 -26.20 55.67
N ILE A 81 -46.54 -26.58 54.71
CA ILE A 81 -48.00 -26.72 54.91
C ILE A 81 -48.42 -28.17 54.69
N LEU A 82 -48.12 -28.76 53.53
CA LEU A 82 -48.70 -30.05 53.12
C LEU A 82 -48.18 -31.22 53.96
N CYS A 83 -46.85 -31.36 54.11
CA CYS A 83 -46.25 -32.42 54.92
C CYS A 83 -46.70 -32.36 56.40
N PRO A 84 -46.71 -31.19 57.08
CA PRO A 84 -47.25 -31.10 58.44
C PRO A 84 -48.74 -31.40 58.56
N LEU A 85 -49.56 -31.05 57.56
CA LEU A 85 -51.00 -31.34 57.59
C LEU A 85 -51.30 -32.83 57.38
N LEU A 86 -50.52 -33.49 56.52
CA LEU A 86 -50.65 -34.91 56.18
C LEU A 86 -50.05 -35.86 57.24
N MET A 87 -49.26 -35.33 58.18
CA MET A 87 -48.70 -36.14 59.26
C MET A 87 -49.82 -36.65 60.19
N ARG A 88 -49.83 -37.95 60.47
CA ARG A 88 -50.79 -38.56 61.40
C ARG A 88 -50.36 -38.25 62.84
N LEU A 89 -51.06 -37.32 63.50
CA LEU A 89 -50.89 -37.08 64.95
C LEU A 89 -51.72 -38.12 65.71
N SER A 90 -51.05 -39.13 66.26
CA SER A 90 -51.70 -40.15 67.09
C SER A 90 -52.21 -39.55 68.41
N ASP A 91 -53.32 -40.08 68.91
CA ASP A 91 -53.95 -39.62 70.16
C ASP A 91 -53.02 -39.81 71.35
N LYS A 92 -52.22 -40.90 71.33
CA LYS A 92 -51.15 -41.17 72.32
C LYS A 92 -50.08 -40.07 72.33
N SER A 93 -49.63 -39.60 71.17
CA SER A 93 -48.64 -38.51 71.09
C SER A 93 -49.20 -37.18 71.58
N LEU A 94 -50.48 -36.90 71.34
CA LEU A 94 -51.17 -35.70 71.83
C LEU A 94 -51.39 -35.75 73.35
N ALA A 95 -51.75 -36.90 73.89
CA ALA A 95 -51.88 -37.14 75.32
C ALA A 95 -50.54 -36.94 76.04
N LEU A 96 -49.45 -37.53 75.52
CA LEU A 96 -48.09 -37.34 76.06
C LEU A 96 -47.64 -35.88 76.03
N LEU A 97 -47.98 -35.14 74.97
CA LEU A 97 -47.62 -33.73 74.83
C LEU A 97 -48.37 -32.86 75.84
N LEU A 98 -49.64 -33.18 76.11
CA LEU A 98 -50.46 -32.48 77.10
C LEU A 98 -49.97 -32.76 78.53
N GLU A 99 -49.69 -34.01 78.88
CA GLU A 99 -49.17 -34.39 80.20
C GLU A 99 -47.79 -33.80 80.48
N ARG A 100 -46.88 -33.84 79.50
CA ARG A 100 -45.53 -33.24 79.65
C ARG A 100 -45.58 -31.72 79.90
N ARG A 101 -46.69 -31.07 79.57
CA ARG A 101 -46.88 -29.62 79.74
C ARG A 101 -47.67 -29.27 81.00
N PHE A 102 -48.49 -30.18 81.50
CA PHE A 102 -49.36 -30.00 82.66
C PHE A 102 -49.23 -31.21 83.59
N ASP A 103 -48.39 -31.08 84.61
CA ASP A 103 -48.11 -32.13 85.59
C ASP A 103 -49.36 -32.58 86.38
N GLU A 104 -50.44 -31.76 86.37
CA GLU A 104 -51.74 -32.02 87.01
C GLU A 104 -52.46 -33.28 86.50
N LEU A 105 -52.12 -33.76 85.30
CA LEU A 105 -52.74 -34.92 84.66
C LEU A 105 -52.16 -36.28 85.14
N GLY A 106 -50.92 -36.29 85.66
CA GLY A 106 -50.31 -37.41 86.39
C GLY A 106 -50.41 -38.80 85.75
N ASP A 107 -49.98 -38.94 84.49
CA ASP A 107 -49.99 -40.17 83.65
C ASP A 107 -51.39 -40.78 83.39
N ARG A 108 -52.47 -40.16 83.88
CA ARG A 108 -53.84 -40.69 83.77
C ARG A 108 -54.40 -40.58 82.36
N LEU A 109 -54.04 -39.53 81.63
CA LEU A 109 -54.54 -39.26 80.29
C LEU A 109 -53.87 -40.21 79.28
N VAL A 110 -52.56 -40.40 79.35
CA VAL A 110 -51.83 -41.37 78.50
C VAL A 110 -52.27 -42.79 78.81
N THR A 111 -52.40 -43.14 80.09
CA THR A 111 -52.91 -44.44 80.52
C THR A 111 -54.35 -44.66 80.03
N SER A 112 -55.21 -43.64 80.06
CA SER A 112 -56.60 -43.75 79.58
C SER A 112 -56.71 -43.98 78.07
N VAL A 113 -55.85 -43.34 77.26
CA VAL A 113 -55.84 -43.47 75.80
C VAL A 113 -55.17 -44.77 75.36
N GLU A 114 -54.04 -45.16 75.95
CA GLU A 114 -53.32 -46.40 75.61
C GLU A 114 -54.09 -47.66 76.02
N LEU A 115 -54.80 -47.62 77.15
CA LEU A 115 -55.57 -48.75 77.65
C LEU A 115 -57.03 -48.76 77.17
N GLY A 116 -57.56 -47.62 76.71
CA GLY A 116 -58.90 -47.47 76.13
C GLY A 116 -59.06 -48.26 74.83
N ASP A 117 -58.09 -48.15 73.91
CA ASP A 117 -58.07 -48.90 72.64
C ASP A 117 -58.00 -50.44 72.83
N SER A 118 -57.55 -50.90 74.01
CA SER A 118 -57.38 -52.32 74.36
C SER A 118 -58.42 -52.84 75.37
N SER A 119 -59.53 -52.12 75.59
CA SER A 119 -60.54 -52.42 76.63
C SER A 119 -61.30 -53.74 76.41
N ALA A 120 -61.37 -54.23 75.16
CA ALA A 120 -62.18 -55.39 74.80
C ALA A 120 -61.72 -56.73 75.42
N SER A 121 -60.43 -56.89 75.74
CA SER A 121 -59.80 -58.17 76.12
C SER A 121 -59.53 -58.34 77.62
N ARG A 122 -60.10 -57.50 78.49
CA ARG A 122 -59.75 -57.43 79.93
C ARG A 122 -60.87 -57.83 80.88
N GLY A 123 -60.47 -58.31 82.08
CA GLY A 123 -61.36 -58.74 83.15
C GLY A 123 -62.19 -57.60 83.80
N PRO A 124 -63.24 -57.93 84.58
CA PRO A 124 -64.22 -56.95 85.09
C PRO A 124 -63.62 -55.85 85.98
N LEU A 125 -62.63 -56.20 86.82
CA LEU A 125 -61.96 -55.26 87.72
C LEU A 125 -61.12 -54.23 86.95
N ALA A 126 -60.40 -54.67 85.91
CA ALA A 126 -59.61 -53.79 85.06
C ALA A 126 -60.51 -52.82 84.29
N LYS A 127 -61.67 -53.27 83.81
CA LYS A 127 -62.68 -52.39 83.18
C LYS A 127 -63.21 -51.34 84.14
N ALA A 128 -63.49 -51.71 85.39
CA ALA A 128 -63.95 -50.76 86.40
C ALA A 128 -62.86 -49.73 86.75
N MET A 129 -61.62 -50.15 86.96
CA MET A 129 -60.49 -49.23 87.21
C MET A 129 -60.25 -48.28 86.03
N LEU A 130 -60.34 -48.77 84.79
CA LEU A 130 -60.22 -47.95 83.59
C LEU A 130 -61.35 -46.94 83.44
N ALA A 131 -62.59 -47.33 83.75
CA ALA A 131 -63.73 -46.41 83.74
C ALA A 131 -63.53 -45.26 84.75
N THR A 132 -62.99 -45.54 85.94
CA THR A 132 -62.72 -44.49 86.94
C THR A 132 -61.54 -43.61 86.53
N THR A 133 -60.49 -44.16 85.93
CA THR A 133 -59.36 -43.36 85.44
C THR A 133 -59.74 -42.52 84.22
N GLN A 134 -60.56 -43.03 83.31
CA GLN A 134 -61.12 -42.28 82.18
C GLN A 134 -62.03 -41.14 82.66
N ALA A 135 -62.94 -41.41 83.59
CA ALA A 135 -63.82 -40.37 84.15
C ALA A 135 -62.99 -39.25 84.81
N ARG A 136 -61.98 -39.60 85.61
CA ARG A 136 -61.13 -38.61 86.28
C ARG A 136 -60.18 -37.88 85.33
N ALA A 137 -59.65 -38.57 84.31
CA ALA A 137 -58.86 -37.96 83.25
C ALA A 137 -59.70 -37.00 82.40
N GLY A 138 -60.96 -37.35 82.12
CA GLY A 138 -61.90 -36.52 81.38
C GLY A 138 -62.26 -35.22 82.09
N GLU A 139 -62.49 -35.26 83.42
CA GLU A 139 -62.72 -34.05 84.23
C GLU A 139 -61.50 -33.12 84.21
N LEU A 140 -60.31 -33.65 84.51
CA LEU A 140 -59.08 -32.86 84.54
C LEU A 140 -58.69 -32.32 83.15
N ALA A 141 -58.91 -33.10 82.08
CA ALA A 141 -58.65 -32.68 80.71
C ALA A 141 -59.55 -31.52 80.25
N GLN A 142 -60.72 -31.33 80.85
CA GLN A 142 -61.61 -30.22 80.52
C GLN A 142 -61.20 -28.89 81.14
N GLU A 143 -60.54 -28.93 82.30
CA GLU A 143 -60.07 -27.76 83.06
C GLU A 143 -58.76 -27.18 82.52
N VAL A 144 -57.96 -27.98 81.80
CA VAL A 144 -56.66 -27.55 81.28
C VAL A 144 -56.80 -26.58 80.08
N PRO A 145 -56.12 -25.41 80.10
CA PRO A 145 -56.14 -24.46 78.99
C PRO A 145 -55.24 -24.91 77.84
N LEU A 146 -55.83 -25.55 76.82
CA LEU A 146 -55.15 -26.05 75.60
C LEU A 146 -54.25 -25.01 74.89
N GLY A 147 -54.58 -23.72 75.00
CA GLY A 147 -53.82 -22.64 74.36
C GLY A 147 -52.43 -22.36 74.94
N ARG A 148 -52.11 -22.82 76.17
CA ARG A 148 -50.78 -22.64 76.80
C ARG A 148 -49.73 -23.64 76.31
N VAL A 149 -50.15 -24.65 75.55
CA VAL A 149 -49.28 -25.66 74.93
C VAL A 149 -48.48 -25.05 73.76
N LEU A 150 -49.06 -24.07 73.07
CA LEU A 150 -48.47 -23.46 71.88
C LEU A 150 -47.62 -22.23 72.25
N ARG A 151 -46.35 -22.21 71.82
CA ARG A 151 -45.49 -21.02 71.93
C ARG A 151 -45.93 -19.97 70.89
N ARG A 152 -46.61 -18.90 71.31
CA ARG A 152 -47.13 -17.86 70.40
C ARG A 152 -46.04 -16.97 69.78
N ARG A 153 -44.94 -16.71 70.50
CA ARG A 153 -43.85 -15.81 70.06
C ARG A 153 -43.30 -16.09 68.64
N PRO A 154 -42.87 -17.32 68.29
CA PRO A 154 -42.35 -17.60 66.95
C PRO A 154 -43.40 -17.45 65.84
N LEU A 155 -44.69 -17.68 66.14
CA LEU A 155 -45.77 -17.46 65.18
C LEU A 155 -45.99 -15.96 64.94
N VAL A 156 -46.05 -15.16 66.02
CA VAL A 156 -46.22 -13.71 65.90
C VAL A 156 -45.04 -13.09 65.13
N LEU A 157 -43.81 -13.54 65.38
CA LEU A 157 -42.64 -13.05 64.65
C LEU A 157 -42.69 -13.45 63.16
N ALA A 158 -43.08 -14.67 62.84
CA ALA A 158 -43.23 -15.10 61.45
C ALA A 158 -44.33 -14.31 60.72
N ILE A 159 -45.46 -14.07 61.38
CA ILE A 159 -46.55 -13.24 60.83
C ILE A 159 -46.09 -11.80 60.66
N ALA A 160 -45.41 -11.22 61.65
CA ALA A 160 -44.89 -9.85 61.56
C ALA A 160 -43.92 -9.69 60.39
N LEU A 161 -42.99 -10.65 60.21
CA LEU A 161 -42.07 -10.65 59.08
C LEU A 161 -42.81 -10.81 57.75
N ALA A 162 -43.82 -11.69 57.66
CA ALA A 162 -44.65 -11.84 56.47
C ALA A 162 -45.41 -10.54 56.12
N VAL A 163 -45.95 -9.84 57.13
CA VAL A 163 -46.61 -8.54 56.94
C VAL A 163 -45.62 -7.48 56.46
N VAL A 164 -44.41 -7.42 57.04
CA VAL A 164 -43.36 -6.50 56.60
C VAL A 164 -42.94 -6.79 55.16
N SER A 165 -42.77 -8.07 54.79
CA SER A 165 -42.47 -8.48 53.41
C SER A 165 -43.58 -8.08 52.43
N LEU A 166 -44.85 -8.23 52.81
CA LEU A 166 -45.98 -7.84 51.98
C LEU A 166 -46.07 -6.30 51.84
N MET A 167 -45.83 -5.57 52.94
CA MET A 167 -45.75 -4.11 52.93
C MET A 167 -44.57 -3.61 52.08
N SER A 168 -43.45 -4.32 52.03
CA SER A 168 -42.31 -3.99 51.19
C SER A 168 -42.66 -4.10 49.70
N ILE A 169 -43.34 -5.18 49.29
CA ILE A 169 -43.82 -5.33 47.90
C ILE A 169 -44.90 -4.29 47.57
N GLY A 170 -45.88 -4.09 48.48
CA GLY A 170 -46.94 -3.11 48.29
C GLY A 170 -46.42 -1.67 48.22
N GLY A 171 -45.43 -1.34 49.04
CA GLY A 171 -44.72 -0.06 48.99
C GLY A 171 -44.00 0.14 47.66
N PHE A 172 -43.31 -0.88 47.16
CA PHE A 172 -42.69 -0.83 45.82
C PHE A 172 -43.73 -0.57 44.72
N GLY A 173 -44.87 -1.27 44.76
CA GLY A 173 -46.04 -1.03 43.90
C GLY A 173 -46.55 0.42 43.92
N TRP A 174 -46.61 1.02 45.11
CA TRP A 174 -47.13 2.37 45.31
C TRP A 174 -46.15 3.46 44.88
N PHE A 175 -44.87 3.33 45.20
CA PHE A 175 -43.86 4.35 44.92
C PHE A 175 -43.33 4.30 43.47
N LEU A 176 -43.34 3.12 42.83
CA LEU A 176 -42.76 2.89 41.52
C LEU A 176 -43.72 2.12 40.60
N PRO A 177 -44.92 2.67 40.30
CA PRO A 177 -45.96 1.95 39.56
C PRO A 177 -45.48 1.52 38.16
N GLU A 178 -44.74 2.37 37.45
CA GLU A 178 -44.17 2.06 36.14
C GLU A 178 -43.18 0.89 36.21
N ALA A 179 -42.26 0.91 37.18
CA ALA A 179 -41.28 -0.15 37.35
C ALA A 179 -41.95 -1.50 37.67
N THR A 180 -43.05 -1.48 38.42
CA THR A 180 -43.82 -2.69 38.76
C THR A 180 -44.59 -3.22 37.55
N ALA A 181 -45.15 -2.34 36.72
CA ALA A 181 -45.83 -2.70 35.49
C ALA A 181 -44.84 -3.33 34.50
N THR A 182 -43.66 -2.72 34.30
CA THR A 182 -42.61 -3.25 33.43
C THR A 182 -42.10 -4.60 33.93
N TRP A 183 -41.88 -4.79 35.24
CA TRP A 183 -41.51 -6.10 35.79
C TRP A 183 -42.60 -7.15 35.56
N ALA A 184 -43.87 -6.80 35.79
CA ALA A 184 -45.00 -7.71 35.61
C ALA A 184 -45.15 -8.12 34.13
N ASP A 185 -45.05 -7.18 33.20
CA ASP A 185 -45.11 -7.47 31.77
C ASP A 185 -43.91 -8.34 31.33
N ARG A 186 -42.70 -7.96 31.72
CA ARG A 186 -41.47 -8.69 31.35
C ARG A 186 -41.37 -10.09 31.95
N THR A 187 -41.81 -10.29 33.18
CA THR A 187 -41.59 -11.54 33.95
C THR A 187 -42.82 -12.45 33.97
N LEU A 188 -44.03 -11.89 34.09
CA LEU A 188 -45.27 -12.69 34.13
C LEU A 188 -45.88 -12.86 32.73
N MET A 189 -45.85 -11.82 31.88
CA MET A 189 -46.36 -11.87 30.50
C MET A 189 -45.29 -12.26 29.46
N LEU A 190 -44.02 -12.36 29.88
CA LEU A 190 -42.86 -12.59 29.00
C LEU A 190 -42.73 -11.53 27.87
N GLY A 191 -43.10 -10.29 28.16
CA GLY A 191 -42.92 -9.14 27.26
C GLY A 191 -41.45 -8.84 26.95
N ASP A 192 -41.21 -8.26 25.76
CA ASP A 192 -39.88 -7.77 25.33
C ASP A 192 -39.65 -6.29 25.61
N GLU A 193 -40.58 -5.63 26.31
CA GLU A 193 -40.48 -4.22 26.63
C GLU A 193 -39.28 -3.96 27.53
N GLN A 194 -38.39 -3.03 27.14
CA GLN A 194 -37.18 -2.71 27.90
C GLN A 194 -37.51 -1.91 29.16
N TRP A 195 -36.66 -1.98 30.19
CA TRP A 195 -36.76 -1.08 31.33
C TRP A 195 -36.67 0.38 30.86
N PRO A 196 -37.46 1.31 31.41
CA PRO A 196 -37.46 2.71 31.01
C PRO A 196 -36.04 3.29 31.07
N ARG A 197 -35.59 3.81 29.92
CA ARG A 197 -34.28 4.44 29.75
C ARG A 197 -34.46 5.95 29.91
N ALA A 198 -33.46 6.62 30.47
CA ALA A 198 -33.48 8.08 30.58
C ALA A 198 -32.86 8.78 29.36
N THR A 199 -32.15 8.01 28.54
CA THR A 199 -31.37 8.45 27.40
C THR A 199 -31.77 7.61 26.19
N LYS A 200 -31.67 8.19 24.99
CA LYS A 200 -31.79 7.45 23.74
C LYS A 200 -30.63 7.82 22.82
N ILE A 201 -29.90 6.82 22.32
CA ILE A 201 -28.73 7.01 21.46
C ILE A 201 -28.91 6.36 20.09
N TYR A 202 -28.38 7.02 19.07
CA TYR A 202 -28.34 6.59 17.69
C TYR A 202 -26.89 6.60 17.21
N VAL A 203 -26.49 5.58 16.45
CA VAL A 203 -25.16 5.49 15.86
C VAL A 203 -25.30 5.62 14.36
N ASP A 204 -24.69 6.66 13.79
CA ASP A 204 -24.83 6.98 12.37
C ASP A 204 -24.01 6.01 11.52
N GLY A 205 -24.56 5.60 10.37
CA GLY A 205 -23.93 4.65 9.46
C GLY A 205 -24.13 3.17 9.81
N PHE A 206 -24.72 2.85 10.97
CA PHE A 206 -24.96 1.48 11.43
C PHE A 206 -26.45 1.14 11.47
N GLU A 207 -27.15 1.39 10.36
CA GLU A 207 -28.54 0.99 10.20
C GLU A 207 -28.63 -0.55 10.03
N PRO A 208 -29.69 -1.20 10.53
CA PRO A 208 -29.86 -2.63 10.34
C PRO A 208 -30.10 -2.95 8.86
N ASP A 209 -29.26 -3.82 8.31
CA ASP A 209 -29.40 -4.44 6.99
C ASP A 209 -30.71 -5.24 6.88
N GLU A 210 -31.07 -5.76 5.70
CA GLU A 210 -32.27 -6.59 5.46
C GLU A 210 -32.38 -7.79 6.41
N GLN A 211 -31.23 -8.24 6.95
CA GLN A 211 -31.11 -9.34 7.91
C GLN A 211 -31.03 -8.87 9.38
N GLY A 212 -31.22 -7.57 9.64
CA GLY A 212 -31.15 -6.97 10.96
C GLY A 212 -29.72 -6.77 11.51
N ARG A 213 -28.69 -7.01 10.70
CA ARG A 213 -27.27 -6.88 11.10
C ARG A 213 -26.77 -5.47 10.86
N ARG A 214 -25.94 -4.93 11.76
CA ARG A 214 -25.37 -3.58 11.67
C ARG A 214 -23.88 -3.66 11.35
N ILE A 215 -23.58 -3.84 10.05
CA ILE A 215 -22.23 -4.08 9.56
C ILE A 215 -21.84 -2.93 8.63
N VAL A 216 -20.69 -2.32 8.87
CA VAL A 216 -20.08 -1.35 7.97
C VAL A 216 -18.74 -1.90 7.51
N LYS A 217 -18.54 -1.92 6.18
CA LYS A 217 -17.29 -2.33 5.57
C LYS A 217 -16.40 -1.11 5.34
N VAL A 218 -15.14 -1.22 5.71
CA VAL A 218 -14.15 -0.16 5.55
C VAL A 218 -12.86 -0.73 4.95
N ALA A 219 -12.08 0.11 4.28
CA ALA A 219 -10.77 -0.30 3.79
C ALA A 219 -9.88 -0.72 4.96
N ARG A 220 -9.20 -1.87 4.84
CA ARG A 220 -8.19 -2.29 5.82
C ARG A 220 -7.09 -1.22 5.93
N GLY A 221 -6.73 -0.85 7.16
CA GLY A 221 -5.78 0.22 7.46
C GLY A 221 -6.33 1.63 7.22
N SER A 222 -7.65 1.79 7.13
CA SER A 222 -8.28 3.12 7.13
C SER A 222 -8.74 3.54 8.51
N ASP A 223 -8.84 4.85 8.70
CA ASP A 223 -9.44 5.43 9.88
C ASP A 223 -10.96 5.59 9.67
N LEU A 224 -11.75 5.21 10.68
CA LEU A 224 -13.21 5.36 10.65
C LEU A 224 -13.67 6.36 11.71
N GLN A 225 -14.30 7.45 11.26
CA GLN A 225 -14.94 8.41 12.14
C GLN A 225 -16.37 7.98 12.51
N LEU A 226 -16.53 7.44 13.72
CA LEU A 226 -17.82 7.09 14.30
C LEU A 226 -18.51 8.33 14.86
N THR A 227 -19.77 8.56 14.46
CA THR A 227 -20.62 9.61 15.02
C THR A 227 -21.84 8.99 15.71
N ALA A 228 -22.05 9.35 16.97
CA ALA A 228 -23.21 8.96 17.76
C ALA A 228 -24.01 10.19 18.18
N ARG A 229 -25.34 10.10 18.10
CA ARG A 229 -26.28 11.18 18.43
C ARG A 229 -27.15 10.75 19.60
N ALA A 230 -27.14 11.53 20.68
CA ALA A 230 -28.10 11.37 21.77
C ALA A 230 -29.33 12.25 21.52
N ASP A 231 -30.52 11.66 21.61
CA ASP A 231 -31.81 12.35 21.41
C ASP A 231 -32.14 13.26 22.60
N LEU A 232 -32.60 14.48 22.30
CA LEU A 232 -33.03 15.48 23.27
C LEU A 232 -34.51 15.87 23.10
N ARG A 233 -35.24 15.19 22.22
CA ARG A 233 -36.65 15.45 21.98
C ARG A 233 -37.51 14.79 23.06
N GLY A 234 -38.55 15.48 23.52
CA GLY A 234 -39.47 14.92 24.52
C GLY A 234 -38.85 14.84 25.92
N GLU A 235 -38.97 13.67 26.59
CA GLU A 235 -38.51 13.44 27.97
C GLU A 235 -37.07 12.89 28.06
N TRP A 236 -36.38 12.72 26.92
CA TRP A 236 -35.00 12.20 26.87
C TRP A 236 -33.98 13.25 27.35
N ILE A 237 -32.99 12.79 28.11
CA ILE A 237 -31.94 13.65 28.67
C ILE A 237 -30.57 13.26 28.09
N ALA A 238 -29.74 14.26 27.77
CA ALA A 238 -28.38 14.03 27.30
C ALA A 238 -27.55 13.24 28.35
N PRO A 239 -26.77 12.23 27.94
CA PRO A 239 -25.82 11.58 28.81
C PRO A 239 -24.63 12.50 29.13
N ASP A 240 -23.94 12.22 30.24
CA ASP A 240 -22.75 12.98 30.65
C ASP A 240 -21.59 12.70 29.69
N LEU A 241 -21.40 11.42 29.33
CA LEU A 241 -20.45 10.93 28.34
C LEU A 241 -21.00 9.68 27.64
N LEU A 242 -20.49 9.41 26.43
CA LEU A 242 -20.67 8.11 25.75
C LEU A 242 -19.35 7.37 25.77
N GLU A 243 -19.37 6.07 26.05
CA GLU A 243 -18.20 5.20 25.95
C GLU A 243 -18.37 4.24 24.76
N VAL A 244 -17.28 4.02 24.02
CA VAL A 244 -17.18 2.95 23.03
C VAL A 244 -16.46 1.79 23.70
N HIS A 245 -17.11 0.63 23.75
CA HIS A 245 -16.51 -0.62 24.22
C HIS A 245 -16.23 -1.46 22.98
N TYR A 246 -14.96 -1.72 22.69
CA TYR A 246 -14.54 -2.48 21.51
C TYR A 246 -13.46 -3.49 21.85
N ASP A 247 -13.43 -4.59 21.10
CA ASP A 247 -12.39 -5.61 21.20
C ASP A 247 -11.16 -5.14 20.39
N THR A 248 -9.99 -5.07 21.02
CA THR A 248 -8.73 -4.75 20.36
C THR A 248 -8.18 -5.97 19.61
N ASP A 249 -7.35 -5.73 18.61
CA ASP A 249 -6.70 -6.79 17.83
C ASP A 249 -5.80 -7.72 18.69
N GLU A 250 -5.34 -7.24 19.84
CA GLU A 250 -4.55 -8.00 20.83
C GLU A 250 -5.42 -8.88 21.75
N GLY A 251 -6.75 -8.90 21.55
CA GLY A 251 -7.70 -9.69 22.34
C GLY A 251 -8.08 -9.08 23.69
N GLY A 252 -7.79 -7.78 23.89
CA GLY A 252 -8.25 -7.01 25.04
C GLY A 252 -9.61 -6.36 24.76
N ALA A 253 -10.41 -6.12 25.79
CA ALA A 253 -11.58 -5.25 25.68
C ALA A 253 -11.19 -3.87 26.21
N ASP A 254 -11.27 -2.84 25.37
CA ASP A 254 -10.99 -1.46 25.76
C ASP A 254 -12.28 -0.65 25.90
N ARG A 255 -12.22 0.41 26.71
CA ARG A 255 -13.33 1.32 26.97
C ARG A 255 -12.85 2.74 26.89
N THR A 256 -13.30 3.43 25.85
CA THR A 256 -12.82 4.79 25.57
C THR A 256 -13.98 5.78 25.52
N PRO A 257 -13.91 6.91 26.23
CA PRO A 257 -14.92 7.95 26.13
C PRO A 257 -14.89 8.63 24.75
N MET A 258 -16.06 8.87 24.17
CA MET A 258 -16.22 9.64 22.95
C MET A 258 -16.04 11.14 23.21
N SER A 259 -15.52 11.85 22.22
CA SER A 259 -15.40 13.30 22.26
C SER A 259 -16.75 13.97 22.01
N LYS A 260 -17.23 14.75 22.96
CA LYS A 260 -18.49 15.51 22.85
C LYS A 260 -18.32 16.73 21.95
N ARG A 261 -19.14 16.86 20.91
CA ARG A 261 -19.10 18.02 20.00
C ARG A 261 -20.07 19.09 20.46
N GLY A 262 -19.54 20.18 21.03
CA GLY A 262 -20.33 21.29 21.55
C GLY A 262 -21.21 20.91 22.76
N ARG A 263 -22.11 21.80 23.14
CA ARG A 263 -23.08 21.57 24.22
C ARG A 263 -24.47 21.93 23.71
N ALA A 264 -25.22 20.92 23.29
CA ALA A 264 -26.60 21.08 22.86
C ALA A 264 -27.50 21.37 24.07
N ILE A 265 -28.49 22.23 23.86
CA ILE A 265 -29.44 22.65 24.90
C ILE A 265 -30.80 22.01 24.63
N ALA A 266 -31.31 21.26 25.61
CA ALA A 266 -32.62 20.61 25.53
C ALA A 266 -33.73 21.65 25.22
N GLY A 267 -34.56 21.36 24.22
CA GLY A 267 -35.63 22.25 23.74
C GLY A 267 -35.22 23.26 22.66
N ARG A 268 -33.92 23.45 22.40
CA ARG A 268 -33.40 24.22 21.26
C ARG A 268 -32.82 23.32 20.19
N ASP A 269 -31.98 22.38 20.60
CA ASP A 269 -31.28 21.46 19.72
C ASP A 269 -31.93 20.07 19.85
N ASP A 270 -32.05 19.38 18.72
CA ASP A 270 -32.67 18.06 18.65
C ASP A 270 -31.78 16.95 19.18
N PHE A 271 -30.46 17.07 18.97
CA PHE A 271 -29.49 16.02 19.26
C PHE A 271 -28.20 16.57 19.85
N GLN A 272 -27.55 15.77 20.69
CA GLN A 272 -26.16 15.98 21.12
C GLN A 272 -25.24 15.01 20.37
N GLU A 273 -24.29 15.54 19.61
CA GLU A 273 -23.31 14.75 18.85
C GLU A 273 -22.07 14.38 19.69
N PHE A 274 -21.62 13.14 19.50
CA PHE A 274 -20.39 12.58 20.03
C PHE A 274 -19.60 11.91 18.91
N ARG A 275 -18.27 12.02 18.94
CA ARG A 275 -17.38 11.50 17.91
C ARG A 275 -16.29 10.64 18.50
N PHE A 276 -15.98 9.55 17.82
CA PHE A 276 -14.83 8.69 18.09
C PHE A 276 -14.17 8.33 16.77
N GLU A 277 -12.86 8.17 16.77
CA GLU A 277 -12.09 7.84 15.57
C GLU A 277 -11.35 6.52 15.84
N PHE A 278 -11.72 5.49 15.08
CA PHE A 278 -10.93 4.27 15.04
C PHE A 278 -9.75 4.52 14.12
N GLN A 279 -8.54 4.31 14.63
CA GLN A 279 -7.31 4.46 13.88
C GLN A 279 -6.84 3.09 13.38
N ASP A 280 -6.36 3.03 12.14
CA ASP A 280 -5.69 1.86 11.56
C ASP A 280 -6.46 0.54 11.72
N LEU A 281 -7.69 0.47 11.20
CA LEU A 281 -8.53 -0.73 11.33
C LEU A 281 -8.01 -1.90 10.49
N GLN A 282 -7.35 -2.87 11.13
CA GLN A 282 -6.75 -4.04 10.46
C GLN A 282 -7.69 -5.25 10.37
N SER A 283 -8.47 -5.49 11.43
CA SER A 283 -9.31 -6.66 11.59
C SER A 283 -10.80 -6.31 11.79
N THR A 284 -11.65 -7.34 11.82
CA THR A 284 -13.08 -7.14 12.07
C THR A 284 -13.31 -6.83 13.55
N THR A 285 -13.62 -5.57 13.84
CA THR A 285 -13.84 -5.08 15.21
C THR A 285 -15.32 -5.13 15.57
N ARG A 286 -15.66 -5.79 16.68
CA ARG A 286 -16.99 -5.67 17.30
C ARG A 286 -16.96 -4.61 18.36
N PHE A 287 -17.98 -3.77 18.38
CA PHE A 287 -18.08 -2.72 19.37
C PHE A 287 -19.53 -2.47 19.81
N SER A 288 -19.66 -1.78 20.94
CA SER A 288 -20.93 -1.29 21.46
C SER A 288 -20.75 0.12 21.99
N VAL A 289 -21.79 0.93 21.86
CA VAL A 289 -21.81 2.30 22.39
C VAL A 289 -22.70 2.32 23.61
N VAL A 290 -22.15 2.74 24.74
CA VAL A 290 -22.82 2.76 26.04
C VAL A 290 -22.94 4.21 26.50
N ALA A 291 -24.16 4.66 26.78
CA ALA A 291 -24.36 5.91 27.48
C ALA A 291 -23.92 5.75 28.94
N VAL A 292 -23.27 6.76 29.51
CA VAL A 292 -22.91 6.75 30.92
C VAL A 292 -23.44 8.01 31.57
N ARG A 293 -24.25 7.84 32.60
CA ARG A 293 -24.80 8.93 33.40
C ARG A 293 -24.46 8.77 34.88
N ARG A 294 -24.01 9.85 35.53
CA ARG A 294 -23.82 9.90 36.99
C ARG A 294 -25.12 10.15 37.75
N GLY A 295 -26.19 9.42 37.40
CA GLY A 295 -27.51 9.51 38.03
C GLY A 295 -27.87 8.25 38.79
N VAL A 296 -28.68 8.38 39.85
CA VAL A 296 -29.17 7.24 40.66
C VAL A 296 -30.39 6.56 40.01
N TRP A 297 -31.02 7.21 39.02
CA TRP A 297 -32.32 6.82 38.46
C TRP A 297 -32.27 6.72 36.93
N GLY A 298 -32.71 5.58 36.39
CA GLY A 298 -32.76 5.28 34.96
C GLY A 298 -31.56 4.46 34.49
N LYS A 299 -31.82 3.38 33.74
CA LYS A 299 -30.76 2.60 33.12
C LYS A 299 -30.24 3.33 31.89
N ASP A 300 -28.93 3.29 31.69
CA ASP A 300 -28.31 3.91 30.53
C ASP A 300 -28.63 3.13 29.25
N ASP A 301 -28.75 3.88 28.16
CA ASP A 301 -28.97 3.30 26.83
C ASP A 301 -27.69 2.68 26.27
N ARG A 302 -27.85 1.57 25.56
CA ARG A 302 -26.75 0.81 24.98
C ARG A 302 -27.15 0.30 23.61
N VAL A 303 -26.28 0.54 22.64
CA VAL A 303 -26.40 0.04 21.28
C VAL A 303 -25.34 -1.05 21.08
N ASP A 304 -25.83 -2.28 20.93
CA ASP A 304 -25.02 -3.49 20.79
C ASP A 304 -24.96 -4.01 19.35
N ASN A 305 -24.10 -5.00 19.13
CA ASN A 305 -23.94 -5.75 17.89
C ASN A 305 -23.52 -4.90 16.69
N LEU A 306 -22.70 -3.87 16.92
CA LEU A 306 -22.10 -3.07 15.86
C LEU A 306 -20.79 -3.75 15.41
N VAL A 307 -20.63 -3.93 14.11
CA VAL A 307 -19.48 -4.63 13.54
C VAL A 307 -18.86 -3.79 12.43
N ILE A 308 -17.55 -3.57 12.53
CA ILE A 308 -16.72 -2.97 11.49
C ILE A 308 -15.97 -4.10 10.82
N GLU A 309 -16.15 -4.28 9.51
CA GLU A 309 -15.42 -5.29 8.75
C GLU A 309 -14.31 -4.62 7.94
N ALA A 310 -13.06 -4.90 8.29
CA ALA A 310 -11.89 -4.41 7.58
C ALA A 310 -11.63 -5.26 6.32
N VAL A 311 -11.99 -4.69 5.18
CA VAL A 311 -11.95 -5.33 3.86
C VAL A 311 -10.78 -4.76 3.05
N SER A 312 -10.00 -5.60 2.37
CA SER A 312 -8.88 -5.10 1.55
C SER A 312 -9.39 -4.16 0.45
N PRO A 313 -8.78 -2.98 0.21
CA PRO A 313 -9.21 -2.11 -0.88
C PRO A 313 -9.03 -2.78 -2.25
N PRO A 314 -9.78 -2.35 -3.28
CA PRO A 314 -9.57 -2.81 -4.65
C PRO A 314 -8.18 -2.36 -5.16
N ASP A 315 -7.48 -3.27 -5.82
CA ASP A 315 -6.15 -3.02 -6.42
C ASP A 315 -6.09 -3.64 -7.82
N ILE A 316 -5.11 -3.24 -8.64
CA ILE A 316 -4.90 -3.78 -9.99
C ILE A 316 -3.88 -4.93 -9.90
N GLU A 317 -4.33 -6.15 -10.16
CA GLU A 317 -3.48 -7.35 -10.17
C GLU A 317 -2.62 -7.44 -11.42
N ASN A 318 -3.24 -7.18 -12.59
CA ASN A 318 -2.57 -7.23 -13.88
C ASN A 318 -2.94 -6.00 -14.70
N ILE A 319 -1.96 -5.43 -15.37
CA ILE A 319 -2.14 -4.33 -16.32
C ILE A 319 -1.28 -4.57 -17.56
N SER A 320 -1.92 -4.51 -18.72
CA SER A 320 -1.28 -4.63 -20.03
C SER A 320 -1.71 -3.47 -20.93
N LEU A 321 -0.79 -3.06 -21.81
CA LEU A 321 -0.99 -2.02 -22.80
C LEU A 321 -1.11 -2.69 -24.15
N ARG A 322 -2.26 -2.56 -24.81
CA ARG A 322 -2.38 -2.88 -26.22
C ARG A 322 -1.91 -1.68 -27.02
N CYS A 323 -0.75 -1.82 -27.65
CA CYS A 323 -0.09 -0.75 -28.39
C CYS A 323 -0.24 -1.00 -29.89
N GLN A 324 -0.78 -0.02 -30.60
CA GLN A 324 -0.74 0.05 -32.06
C GLN A 324 0.31 1.08 -32.45
N PHE A 325 1.42 0.61 -33.04
CA PHE A 325 2.52 1.47 -33.44
C PHE A 325 2.19 2.17 -34.77
N PRO A 326 2.64 3.41 -34.97
CA PRO A 326 2.53 4.09 -36.25
C PRO A 326 3.21 3.33 -37.41
N ASP A 327 2.63 3.46 -38.61
CA ASP A 327 3.10 2.75 -39.81
C ASP A 327 4.58 3.01 -40.14
N TYR A 328 5.09 4.22 -39.88
CA TYR A 328 6.48 4.60 -40.20
C TYR A 328 7.52 3.83 -39.38
N LEU A 329 7.15 3.31 -38.21
CA LEU A 329 8.03 2.49 -37.38
C LEU A 329 8.16 1.04 -37.88
N GLY A 330 7.25 0.60 -38.77
CA GLY A 330 7.23 -0.76 -39.30
C GLY A 330 7.05 -1.87 -38.26
N LYS A 331 6.51 -1.54 -37.07
CA LYS A 331 6.31 -2.49 -35.96
C LYS A 331 4.88 -3.02 -35.95
N GLU A 332 4.72 -4.32 -35.75
CA GLU A 332 3.40 -4.93 -35.55
C GLU A 332 2.82 -4.55 -34.17
N ALA A 333 1.49 -4.48 -34.09
CA ALA A 333 0.79 -4.25 -32.83
C ALA A 333 1.13 -5.32 -31.79
N ALA A 334 1.32 -4.89 -30.54
CA ALA A 334 1.75 -5.78 -29.46
C ALA A 334 1.03 -5.46 -28.15
N ASP A 335 0.74 -6.51 -27.38
CA ASP A 335 0.24 -6.40 -26.01
C ASP A 335 1.44 -6.47 -25.05
N LEU A 336 1.77 -5.35 -24.39
CA LEU A 336 2.91 -5.21 -23.49
C LEU A 336 2.45 -5.24 -22.02
N PRO A 337 2.94 -6.16 -21.18
CA PRO A 337 2.67 -6.12 -19.75
C PRO A 337 3.39 -4.93 -19.11
N VAL A 338 2.71 -4.21 -18.20
CA VAL A 338 3.32 -3.06 -17.52
C VAL A 338 4.30 -3.53 -16.46
N THR A 339 5.56 -3.09 -16.57
CA THR A 339 6.64 -3.38 -15.62
C THR A 339 7.20 -2.08 -15.00
N GLY A 340 6.30 -1.24 -14.49
CA GLY A 340 6.65 0.04 -13.86
C GLY A 340 6.50 1.21 -14.82
N ILE A 341 7.62 1.87 -15.15
CA ILE A 341 7.62 2.97 -16.12
C ILE A 341 7.72 2.37 -17.52
N MET A 342 6.74 2.68 -18.37
CA MET A 342 6.70 2.20 -19.75
C MET A 342 7.17 3.33 -20.68
N THR A 343 8.11 3.02 -21.56
CA THR A 343 8.54 3.93 -22.63
C THR A 343 7.92 3.46 -23.93
N LEU A 344 7.19 4.35 -24.60
CA LEU A 344 6.52 4.08 -25.87
C LEU A 344 6.94 5.13 -26.90
N PRO A 345 7.14 4.74 -28.18
CA PRO A 345 7.37 5.71 -29.24
C PRO A 345 6.22 6.71 -29.36
N GLU A 346 6.55 7.94 -29.74
CA GLU A 346 5.58 8.98 -30.04
C GLU A 346 4.55 8.52 -31.08
N GLY A 347 3.29 8.94 -30.92
CA GLY A 347 2.20 8.62 -31.83
C GLY A 347 1.63 7.20 -31.66
N THR A 348 2.15 6.40 -30.73
CA THR A 348 1.58 5.08 -30.43
C THR A 348 0.19 5.23 -29.83
N GLU A 349 -0.81 4.58 -30.44
CA GLU A 349 -2.17 4.51 -29.88
C GLU A 349 -2.22 3.41 -28.81
N VAL A 350 -2.65 3.77 -27.61
CA VAL A 350 -2.61 2.90 -26.43
C VAL A 350 -4.02 2.63 -25.88
N GLU A 351 -4.33 1.35 -25.73
CA GLU A 351 -5.48 0.88 -24.96
C GLU A 351 -4.98 0.17 -23.70
N VAL A 352 -5.37 0.66 -22.52
CA VAL A 352 -5.00 0.07 -21.23
C VAL A 352 -6.03 -0.99 -20.85
N LEU A 353 -5.54 -2.21 -20.65
CA LEU A 353 -6.31 -3.37 -20.20
C LEU A 353 -5.87 -3.69 -18.78
N ALA A 354 -6.77 -3.53 -17.80
CA ALA A 354 -6.46 -3.80 -16.40
C ALA A 354 -7.44 -4.79 -15.78
N GLN A 355 -6.92 -5.61 -14.87
CA GLN A 355 -7.68 -6.57 -14.08
C GLN A 355 -7.55 -6.23 -12.59
N ALA A 356 -8.68 -5.95 -11.96
CA ALA A 356 -8.76 -5.66 -10.53
C ALA A 356 -8.87 -6.94 -9.70
N SER A 357 -8.36 -6.89 -8.47
CA SER A 357 -8.45 -7.98 -7.48
C SER A 357 -9.89 -8.27 -7.04
N LYS A 358 -10.79 -7.29 -7.20
CA LYS A 358 -12.18 -7.32 -6.76
C LYS A 358 -13.14 -6.83 -7.84
N PRO A 359 -14.41 -7.27 -7.80
CA PRO A 359 -15.43 -6.74 -8.68
C PRO A 359 -15.67 -5.26 -8.37
N LEU A 360 -15.64 -4.43 -9.42
CA LEU A 360 -15.76 -2.98 -9.29
C LEU A 360 -17.19 -2.52 -9.57
N GLN A 361 -17.58 -1.45 -8.87
CA GLN A 361 -18.80 -0.69 -9.15
C GLN A 361 -18.51 0.53 -10.01
N ALA A 362 -17.41 1.22 -9.72
CA ALA A 362 -16.97 2.39 -10.46
C ALA A 362 -15.44 2.41 -10.55
N ALA A 363 -14.93 2.93 -11.67
CA ALA A 363 -13.52 3.13 -11.88
C ALA A 363 -13.35 4.46 -12.61
N THR A 364 -12.46 5.29 -12.09
CA THR A 364 -12.16 6.60 -12.66
C THR A 364 -10.67 6.74 -12.83
N TRP A 365 -10.27 7.52 -13.82
CA TRP A 365 -8.87 7.84 -14.06
C TRP A 365 -8.72 9.35 -14.25
N ARG A 366 -7.53 9.85 -13.96
CA ARG A 366 -7.12 11.22 -14.27
C ARG A 366 -5.73 11.19 -14.87
N GLN A 367 -5.50 12.06 -15.84
CA GLN A 367 -4.18 12.31 -16.40
C GLN A 367 -3.52 13.46 -15.65
N VAL A 368 -2.23 13.33 -15.39
CA VAL A 368 -1.37 14.39 -14.85
C VAL A 368 -0.07 14.36 -15.64
N GLY A 369 0.29 15.47 -16.28
CA GLY A 369 1.49 15.54 -17.11
C GLY A 369 1.66 16.86 -17.86
N ASP A 370 2.48 16.83 -18.91
CA ASP A 370 2.77 18.01 -19.74
C ASP A 370 1.64 18.31 -20.75
N ALA A 371 0.83 17.30 -21.09
CA ALA A 371 -0.40 17.46 -21.87
C ALA A 371 -1.56 17.95 -20.99
N ALA A 372 -2.58 18.56 -21.60
CA ALA A 372 -3.75 19.11 -20.89
C ALA A 372 -4.35 18.10 -19.89
N ASP A 373 -4.53 18.51 -18.64
CA ASP A 373 -5.09 17.68 -17.59
C ASP A 373 -6.49 17.20 -17.99
N ALA A 374 -6.65 15.90 -18.23
CA ALA A 374 -7.96 15.29 -18.40
C ALA A 374 -8.64 15.15 -17.03
N GLU A 375 -9.75 15.87 -16.84
CA GLU A 375 -10.59 15.74 -15.66
C GLU A 375 -11.14 14.31 -15.51
N ARG A 376 -11.36 13.89 -14.27
CA ARG A 376 -11.75 12.52 -13.85
C ARG A 376 -12.75 11.86 -14.82
N ALA A 377 -12.25 11.05 -15.74
CA ALA A 377 -13.08 10.33 -16.69
C ALA A 377 -13.40 8.93 -16.15
N LYS A 378 -14.58 8.42 -16.50
CA LYS A 378 -15.00 7.06 -16.12
C LYS A 378 -14.32 6.04 -17.04
N ILE A 379 -13.85 4.94 -16.46
CA ILE A 379 -13.30 3.81 -17.18
C ILE A 379 -14.45 2.85 -17.55
N VAL A 380 -14.36 2.21 -18.71
CA VAL A 380 -15.33 1.19 -19.12
C VAL A 380 -15.04 -0.10 -18.35
N ILE A 381 -15.99 -0.55 -17.55
CA ILE A 381 -15.93 -1.81 -16.81
C ILE A 381 -16.76 -2.84 -17.59
N ASP A 382 -16.21 -4.05 -17.76
CA ASP A 382 -16.93 -5.14 -18.43
C ASP A 382 -18.15 -5.58 -17.59
N GLN A 383 -19.29 -5.74 -18.26
CA GLN A 383 -20.55 -6.15 -17.62
C GLN A 383 -20.57 -7.63 -17.23
N GLN A 384 -19.83 -8.49 -17.94
CA GLN A 384 -19.75 -9.92 -17.66
C GLN A 384 -18.70 -10.23 -16.60
N ASP A 385 -17.55 -9.54 -16.65
CA ASP A 385 -16.46 -9.66 -15.67
C ASP A 385 -16.13 -8.28 -15.08
N ARG A 386 -16.81 -7.92 -13.98
CA ARG A 386 -16.63 -6.63 -13.28
C ARG A 386 -15.22 -6.38 -12.72
N ARG A 387 -14.28 -7.30 -12.93
CA ARG A 387 -12.86 -7.13 -12.60
C ARG A 387 -12.06 -6.58 -13.76
N ARG A 388 -12.54 -6.71 -15.00
CA ARG A 388 -11.86 -6.24 -16.19
C ARG A 388 -12.30 -4.82 -16.51
N MET A 389 -11.33 -3.97 -16.79
CA MET A 389 -11.55 -2.61 -17.22
C MET A 389 -10.69 -2.29 -18.42
N THR A 390 -11.26 -1.50 -19.31
CA THR A 390 -10.60 -1.08 -20.55
C THR A 390 -10.67 0.44 -20.66
N LEU A 391 -9.52 1.05 -20.95
CA LEU A 391 -9.39 2.49 -21.15
C LEU A 391 -8.69 2.74 -22.48
N ALA A 392 -9.41 3.34 -23.43
CA ALA A 392 -8.80 3.91 -24.63
C ALA A 392 -8.15 5.25 -24.26
N LEU A 393 -6.82 5.27 -24.21
CA LEU A 393 -6.05 6.47 -23.85
C LEU A 393 -5.86 7.40 -25.06
N GLY A 394 -5.78 6.82 -26.26
CA GLY A 394 -5.45 7.53 -27.50
C GLY A 394 -3.94 7.54 -27.75
N GLU A 395 -3.47 8.54 -28.49
CA GLU A 395 -2.08 8.68 -28.92
C GLU A 395 -1.17 9.23 -27.82
N VAL A 396 0.00 8.63 -27.67
CA VAL A 396 1.05 9.09 -26.74
C VAL A 396 1.94 10.11 -27.45
N THR A 397 1.73 11.40 -27.18
CA THR A 397 2.54 12.50 -27.73
C THR A 397 3.53 13.10 -26.73
N ALA A 398 3.27 12.94 -25.43
CA ALA A 398 4.11 13.48 -24.37
C ALA A 398 4.11 12.57 -23.13
N ASN A 399 5.02 12.86 -22.21
CA ASN A 399 5.10 12.19 -20.93
C ASN A 399 3.80 12.39 -20.13
N MET A 400 3.21 11.29 -19.66
CA MET A 400 1.96 11.34 -18.91
C MET A 400 1.92 10.35 -17.75
N THR A 401 1.25 10.76 -16.68
CA THR A 401 0.98 9.91 -15.51
C THR A 401 -0.51 9.71 -15.37
N LEU A 402 -0.95 8.46 -15.44
CA LEU A 402 -2.33 8.03 -15.26
C LEU A 402 -2.53 7.62 -13.80
N LEU A 403 -3.60 8.11 -13.20
CA LEU A 403 -3.91 7.90 -11.80
C LEU A 403 -5.30 7.31 -11.68
N PHE A 404 -5.36 6.03 -11.29
CA PHE A 404 -6.59 5.25 -11.22
C PHE A 404 -7.18 5.27 -9.82
N THR A 405 -8.46 5.61 -9.72
CA THR A 405 -9.27 5.51 -8.50
C THR A 405 -10.37 4.49 -8.73
N LEU A 406 -10.34 3.42 -7.95
CA LEU A 406 -11.22 2.25 -8.07
C LEU A 406 -12.16 2.19 -6.87
N GLU A 407 -13.40 1.80 -7.10
CA GLU A 407 -14.44 1.61 -6.10
C GLU A 407 -15.08 0.22 -6.28
N ASP A 408 -15.08 -0.59 -5.22
CA ASP A 408 -15.61 -1.94 -5.24
C ASP A 408 -17.14 -1.98 -5.05
N THR A 409 -17.75 -3.17 -5.18
CA THR A 409 -19.19 -3.35 -4.94
C THR A 409 -19.63 -3.15 -3.49
N ASP A 410 -18.67 -3.10 -2.56
CA ASP A 410 -18.89 -2.87 -1.13
C ASP A 410 -18.77 -1.37 -0.75
N GLY A 411 -18.55 -0.48 -1.74
CA GLY A 411 -18.38 0.96 -1.54
C GLY A 411 -17.01 1.36 -1.00
N VAL A 412 -16.03 0.45 -1.05
CA VAL A 412 -14.65 0.70 -0.60
C VAL A 412 -13.80 1.13 -1.79
N SER A 413 -13.14 2.28 -1.66
CA SER A 413 -12.22 2.80 -2.66
C SER A 413 -10.75 2.64 -2.27
N ASN A 414 -9.84 2.68 -3.25
CA ASN A 414 -8.41 2.77 -2.97
C ASN A 414 -8.08 4.14 -2.32
N GLN A 415 -7.32 4.11 -1.22
CA GLN A 415 -6.94 5.35 -0.51
C GLN A 415 -5.95 6.20 -1.33
N GLN A 416 -5.05 5.54 -2.05
CA GLN A 416 -4.07 6.17 -2.92
C GLN A 416 -4.33 5.77 -4.38
N PRO A 417 -4.41 6.73 -5.31
CA PRO A 417 -4.57 6.40 -6.73
C PRO A 417 -3.40 5.58 -7.25
N ILE A 418 -3.70 4.50 -7.97
CA ILE A 418 -2.70 3.63 -8.59
C ILE A 418 -2.08 4.39 -9.76
N ARG A 419 -0.74 4.40 -9.86
CA ARG A 419 -0.02 5.24 -10.81
C ARG A 419 0.58 4.41 -11.93
N LEU A 420 0.29 4.80 -13.17
CA LEU A 420 0.96 4.30 -14.38
C LEU A 420 1.66 5.47 -15.06
N ARG A 421 2.96 5.34 -15.30
CA ARG A 421 3.76 6.37 -15.97
C ARG A 421 4.12 5.90 -17.37
N LEU A 422 3.73 6.68 -18.36
CA LEU A 422 4.07 6.49 -19.76
C LEU A 422 5.03 7.59 -20.18
N LEU A 423 6.18 7.21 -20.72
CA LEU A 423 7.17 8.12 -21.30
C LEU A 423 7.07 8.06 -22.82
N ALA A 424 6.93 9.22 -23.46
CA ALA A 424 6.99 9.33 -24.90
C ALA A 424 8.46 9.39 -25.33
N GLN A 425 8.89 8.43 -26.15
CA GLN A 425 10.16 8.49 -26.84
C GLN A 425 9.95 9.29 -28.13
N LEU A 426 10.47 10.52 -28.13
CA LEU A 426 10.44 11.39 -29.30
C LEU A 426 11.40 10.86 -30.37
N ASP A 427 11.05 11.11 -31.63
CA ASP A 427 11.87 10.81 -32.79
C ASP A 427 13.10 11.75 -32.84
N GLU A 428 14.27 11.23 -33.22
CA GLU A 428 15.51 12.00 -33.28
C GLU A 428 15.69 12.63 -34.67
N ILE A 429 16.33 13.80 -34.74
CA ILE A 429 16.63 14.43 -36.03
C ILE A 429 17.81 13.67 -36.69
N PRO A 430 17.76 13.36 -38.00
CA PRO A 430 18.82 12.61 -38.68
C PRO A 430 20.19 13.29 -38.57
N LEU A 431 21.22 12.49 -38.32
CA LEU A 431 22.60 12.94 -38.23
C LEU A 431 23.24 12.93 -39.62
N VAL A 432 23.75 14.09 -40.06
CA VAL A 432 24.43 14.24 -41.37
C VAL A 432 25.88 14.65 -41.13
N ASP A 433 26.77 13.67 -40.95
CA ASP A 433 28.21 13.89 -40.86
C ASP A 433 28.87 13.68 -42.23
N ALA A 434 28.72 14.66 -43.10
CA ALA A 434 29.23 14.60 -44.46
C ALA A 434 29.97 15.88 -44.86
N ARG A 435 31.08 15.70 -45.58
CA ARG A 435 31.93 16.81 -46.04
C ARG A 435 32.42 16.63 -47.47
N PRO A 436 32.60 17.72 -48.22
CA PRO A 436 33.31 17.71 -49.49
C PRO A 436 34.73 17.18 -49.34
N VAL A 437 35.19 16.35 -50.27
CA VAL A 437 36.54 15.76 -50.25
C VAL A 437 37.26 16.02 -51.56
N GLY A 438 38.57 16.29 -51.50
CA GLY A 438 39.38 16.47 -52.71
C GLY A 438 39.05 17.75 -53.49
N VAL A 439 38.43 18.73 -52.84
CA VAL A 439 38.23 20.09 -53.36
C VAL A 439 38.65 21.10 -52.30
N GLY A 440 39.28 22.21 -52.72
CA GLY A 440 39.58 23.33 -51.86
C GLY A 440 38.40 24.30 -51.73
N SER A 441 38.64 25.48 -51.13
CA SER A 441 37.65 26.56 -51.04
C SER A 441 37.36 27.26 -52.37
N ALA A 442 38.10 26.92 -53.43
CA ALA A 442 37.93 27.48 -54.76
C ALA A 442 37.67 26.36 -55.79
N VAL A 443 36.65 26.57 -56.62
CA VAL A 443 36.18 25.58 -57.60
C VAL A 443 35.96 26.20 -58.98
N THR A 444 36.05 25.40 -60.04
CA THR A 444 35.74 25.86 -61.41
C THR A 444 34.24 25.70 -61.71
N PRO A 445 33.70 26.42 -62.73
CA PRO A 445 32.32 26.24 -63.17
C PRO A 445 31.97 24.83 -63.65
N GLN A 446 32.97 24.01 -63.99
CA GLN A 446 32.79 22.63 -64.45
C GLN A 446 33.17 21.59 -63.38
N ALA A 447 33.40 22.03 -62.15
CA ALA A 447 33.82 21.15 -61.07
C ALA A 447 32.73 20.14 -60.69
N ARG A 448 33.17 18.95 -60.29
CA ARG A 448 32.38 17.90 -59.69
C ARG A 448 32.86 17.71 -58.27
N ILE A 449 32.08 18.14 -57.29
CA ILE A 449 32.45 18.10 -55.87
C ILE A 449 31.98 16.76 -55.30
N PRO A 450 32.87 15.78 -55.01
CA PRO A 450 32.47 14.56 -54.35
C PRO A 450 32.31 14.81 -52.85
N VAL A 451 31.31 14.17 -52.26
CA VAL A 451 31.02 14.25 -50.84
C VAL A 451 31.16 12.88 -50.21
N ALA A 452 31.83 12.82 -49.06
CA ALA A 452 32.02 11.60 -48.30
C ALA A 452 31.66 11.83 -46.82
N GLY A 453 31.17 10.79 -46.17
CA GLY A 453 30.60 10.87 -44.83
C GLY A 453 29.57 9.80 -44.54
N GLU A 454 28.78 10.01 -43.51
CA GLU A 454 27.73 9.11 -43.05
C GLU A 454 26.45 9.90 -42.77
N LEU A 455 25.33 9.35 -43.21
CA LEU A 455 23.99 9.84 -42.89
C LEU A 455 23.29 8.75 -42.10
N THR A 456 22.96 9.04 -40.85
CA THR A 456 22.41 8.07 -39.90
C THR A 456 21.10 8.58 -39.34
N ASP A 457 20.15 7.67 -39.23
CA ASP A 457 18.82 7.91 -38.67
C ASP A 457 18.33 6.63 -38.00
N ASP A 458 17.52 6.74 -36.96
CA ASP A 458 16.99 5.62 -36.19
C ASP A 458 15.75 4.98 -36.85
N HIS A 459 15.00 5.74 -37.63
CA HIS A 459 13.80 5.29 -38.34
C HIS A 459 13.94 5.24 -39.87
N GLY A 460 15.11 5.64 -40.38
CA GLY A 460 15.51 5.54 -41.77
C GLY A 460 15.30 6.85 -42.54
N LEU A 461 16.19 7.07 -43.51
CA LEU A 461 16.17 8.26 -44.35
C LEU A 461 15.29 8.07 -45.58
N THR A 462 14.46 9.06 -45.87
CA THR A 462 13.60 9.06 -47.05
C THR A 462 14.26 9.79 -48.21
N ASN A 463 14.76 11.00 -47.97
CA ASN A 463 15.25 11.90 -49.01
C ASN A 463 16.56 12.57 -48.60
N SER A 464 17.45 12.77 -49.57
CA SER A 464 18.70 13.50 -49.38
C SER A 464 18.94 14.50 -50.51
N TRP A 465 19.43 15.69 -50.17
CA TRP A 465 19.71 16.72 -51.15
C TRP A 465 20.86 17.65 -50.75
N PHE A 466 21.48 18.23 -51.75
CA PHE A 466 22.36 19.38 -51.61
C PHE A 466 21.52 20.65 -51.59
N GLN A 467 21.69 21.47 -50.56
CA GLN A 467 21.16 22.81 -50.49
C GLN A 467 22.26 23.82 -50.83
N ILE A 468 22.04 24.58 -51.89
CA ILE A 468 22.96 25.59 -52.38
C ILE A 468 22.37 26.98 -52.14
N GLU A 469 23.12 27.82 -51.44
CA GLU A 469 22.76 29.21 -51.17
C GLU A 469 23.82 30.15 -51.77
N ALA A 470 23.49 30.81 -52.88
CA ALA A 470 24.30 31.90 -53.44
C ALA A 470 23.78 33.26 -52.92
N ALA A 471 24.64 34.29 -52.90
CA ALA A 471 24.35 35.57 -52.23
C ALA A 471 23.06 36.27 -52.72
N ASP A 472 22.77 36.19 -54.02
CA ASP A 472 21.66 36.93 -54.67
C ASP A 472 20.63 36.00 -55.34
N ALA A 473 20.62 34.70 -55.02
CA ALA A 473 19.71 33.72 -55.60
C ALA A 473 18.89 32.94 -54.56
N ALA A 474 17.72 32.45 -54.95
CA ALA A 474 16.92 31.55 -54.13
C ALA A 474 17.66 30.22 -53.90
N PRO A 475 17.50 29.56 -52.74
CA PRO A 475 18.18 28.32 -52.44
C PRO A 475 17.83 27.24 -53.47
N GLN A 476 18.83 26.68 -54.11
CA GLN A 476 18.69 25.59 -55.08
C GLN A 476 18.82 24.25 -54.37
N ARG A 477 17.88 23.33 -54.64
CA ARG A 477 17.87 21.95 -54.13
C ARG A 477 18.27 21.00 -55.26
N VAL A 478 19.30 20.19 -55.03
CA VAL A 478 19.75 19.13 -55.95
C VAL A 478 19.67 17.79 -55.22
N GLU A 479 18.73 16.95 -55.62
CA GLU A 479 18.51 15.63 -55.00
C GLU A 479 19.53 14.60 -55.46
N PHE A 480 19.84 13.65 -54.58
CA PHE A 480 20.71 12.54 -54.90
C PHE A 480 20.23 11.25 -54.22
N ASP A 481 20.53 10.12 -54.86
CA ASP A 481 20.15 8.80 -54.35
C ASP A 481 20.95 8.45 -53.08
N LEU A 482 20.24 8.00 -52.04
CA LEU A 482 20.83 7.48 -50.82
C LEU A 482 21.55 6.15 -51.11
N PRO A 483 22.87 6.04 -50.88
CA PRO A 483 23.54 4.76 -50.95
C PRO A 483 23.09 3.84 -49.81
N PRO A 484 23.19 2.51 -49.98
CA PRO A 484 22.85 1.54 -48.93
C PRO A 484 23.64 1.83 -47.65
N GLU A 485 22.96 1.75 -46.50
CA GLU A 485 23.50 2.06 -45.16
C GLU A 485 23.88 3.53 -44.93
N GLY A 486 23.49 4.46 -45.81
CA GLY A 486 23.72 5.90 -45.60
C GLY A 486 25.19 6.34 -45.68
N ARG A 487 26.10 5.44 -46.08
CA ARG A 487 27.53 5.70 -46.14
C ARG A 487 27.93 6.26 -47.51
N LEU A 488 28.45 7.49 -47.51
CA LEU A 488 28.99 8.15 -48.69
C LEU A 488 30.49 7.86 -48.82
N ASP A 489 30.88 7.02 -49.78
CA ASP A 489 32.29 6.78 -50.10
C ASP A 489 32.86 7.91 -50.98
N LYS A 490 34.14 8.22 -50.82
CA LYS A 490 34.88 9.17 -51.65
C LYS A 490 34.86 8.79 -53.14
N GLN A 491 34.84 7.49 -53.47
CA GLN A 491 34.94 7.02 -54.87
C GLN A 491 33.59 6.86 -55.57
N SER A 492 32.59 6.31 -54.88
CA SER A 492 31.26 6.01 -55.41
C SER A 492 30.15 6.92 -54.88
N GLY A 493 30.48 7.83 -53.97
CA GLY A 493 29.53 8.77 -53.37
C GLY A 493 28.99 9.81 -54.35
N PRO A 494 27.95 10.53 -53.93
CA PRO A 494 27.29 11.54 -54.75
C PRO A 494 28.25 12.68 -55.07
N ARG A 495 28.15 13.19 -56.30
CA ARG A 495 28.95 14.29 -56.80
C ARG A 495 28.04 15.44 -57.20
N LEU A 496 28.30 16.62 -56.66
CA LEU A 496 27.61 17.84 -57.07
C LEU A 496 28.29 18.43 -58.31
N ASN A 497 27.56 18.54 -59.41
CA ASN A 497 28.05 19.20 -60.62
C ASN A 497 27.81 20.70 -60.52
N VAL A 498 28.88 21.50 -60.43
CA VAL A 498 28.79 22.96 -60.33
C VAL A 498 28.18 23.57 -61.59
N SER A 499 28.32 22.91 -62.75
CA SER A 499 27.73 23.35 -64.02
C SER A 499 26.20 23.35 -64.04
N GLU A 500 25.56 22.62 -63.13
CA GLU A 500 24.10 22.56 -62.99
C GLU A 500 23.56 23.63 -62.01
N LEU A 501 24.47 24.39 -61.40
CA LEU A 501 24.14 25.45 -60.46
C LEU A 501 24.03 26.79 -61.17
N ALA A 502 23.09 27.63 -60.71
CA ALA A 502 22.94 29.00 -61.20
C ALA A 502 23.95 29.96 -60.54
N VAL A 503 25.26 29.66 -60.61
CA VAL A 503 26.33 30.46 -59.97
C VAL A 503 27.20 31.14 -61.04
N VAL A 504 27.52 32.42 -60.84
CA VAL A 504 28.36 33.19 -61.77
C VAL A 504 29.84 33.08 -61.38
N LEU A 505 30.72 33.18 -62.38
CA LEU A 505 32.17 33.26 -62.17
C LEU A 505 32.54 34.46 -61.27
N GLY A 506 33.32 34.21 -60.23
CA GLY A 506 33.76 35.18 -59.22
C GLY A 506 32.88 35.26 -57.98
N GLU A 507 31.73 34.58 -57.96
CA GLU A 507 30.83 34.56 -56.82
C GLU A 507 31.14 33.43 -55.83
N LYS A 508 30.62 33.59 -54.61
CA LYS A 508 30.68 32.55 -53.58
C LYS A 508 29.32 31.92 -53.39
N PHE A 509 29.31 30.61 -53.17
CA PHE A 509 28.11 29.86 -52.80
C PHE A 509 28.38 29.01 -51.56
N ARG A 510 27.32 28.77 -50.78
CA ARG A 510 27.33 27.90 -49.61
C ARG A 510 26.66 26.59 -49.95
N LEU A 511 27.32 25.49 -49.62
CA LEU A 511 26.82 24.12 -49.76
C LEU A 511 26.49 23.56 -48.37
N THR A 512 25.31 22.97 -48.24
CA THR A 512 24.89 22.20 -47.06
C THR A 512 24.26 20.91 -47.52
N LEU A 513 24.67 19.77 -46.96
CA LEU A 513 23.95 18.52 -47.17
C LEU A 513 22.81 18.44 -46.18
N ARG A 514 21.65 18.02 -46.67
CA ARG A 514 20.48 17.76 -45.83
C ARG A 514 19.90 16.39 -46.14
N ALA A 515 19.36 15.76 -45.11
CA ALA A 515 18.56 14.56 -45.24
C ALA A 515 17.32 14.66 -44.37
N ALA A 516 16.23 14.10 -44.86
CA ALA A 516 14.95 14.03 -44.18
C ALA A 516 14.64 12.58 -43.80
N ASP A 517 14.11 12.42 -42.61
CA ASP A 517 13.60 11.15 -42.09
C ASP A 517 12.21 10.83 -42.69
N ASN A 518 11.54 9.84 -42.10
CA ASN A 518 10.18 9.45 -42.44
C ASN A 518 9.17 9.84 -41.34
N TYR A 519 9.38 10.95 -40.63
CA TYR A 519 8.50 11.38 -39.54
C TYR A 519 7.19 11.99 -40.07
N PRO A 520 6.02 11.38 -39.77
CA PRO A 520 4.73 11.81 -40.32
C PRO A 520 3.84 12.56 -39.31
N LEU A 521 4.25 12.65 -38.04
CA LEU A 521 3.42 13.13 -36.93
C LEU A 521 3.46 14.66 -36.75
N GLY A 522 4.44 15.34 -37.35
CA GLY A 522 4.58 16.80 -37.34
C GLY A 522 4.13 17.48 -38.64
N ASP A 523 4.10 18.82 -38.63
CA ASP A 523 3.80 19.63 -39.83
C ASP A 523 4.89 19.53 -40.91
N GLU A 524 6.14 19.25 -40.52
CA GLU A 524 7.29 19.04 -41.40
C GLU A 524 8.08 17.79 -40.95
N PRO A 525 8.66 17.01 -41.89
CA PRO A 525 9.56 15.90 -41.55
C PRO A 525 10.81 16.45 -40.86
N HIS A 526 11.48 15.65 -40.02
CA HIS A 526 12.71 16.14 -39.42
C HIS A 526 13.83 16.16 -40.46
N VAL A 527 14.58 17.27 -40.46
CA VAL A 527 15.65 17.50 -41.43
C VAL A 527 16.97 17.72 -40.72
N GLY A 528 17.89 16.79 -40.93
CA GLY A 528 19.28 16.86 -40.54
C GLY A 528 20.07 17.75 -41.50
N SER A 529 21.10 18.43 -40.99
CA SER A 529 21.97 19.29 -41.81
C SER A 529 23.45 19.10 -41.45
N SER A 530 24.31 19.06 -42.46
CA SER A 530 25.76 19.08 -42.29
C SER A 530 26.27 20.46 -41.90
N GLU A 531 27.60 20.56 -41.68
CA GLU A 531 28.29 21.85 -41.68
C GLU A 531 28.09 22.60 -43.01
N ARG A 532 28.24 23.93 -42.95
CA ARG A 532 28.13 24.81 -44.13
C ARG A 532 29.51 24.99 -44.75
N PHE A 533 29.65 24.59 -46.01
CA PHE A 533 30.90 24.74 -46.78
C PHE A 533 30.78 25.90 -47.76
N GLU A 534 31.73 26.82 -47.75
CA GLU A 534 31.76 27.98 -48.65
C GLU A 534 32.77 27.75 -49.77
N PHE A 535 32.34 27.98 -51.02
CA PHE A 535 33.15 27.83 -52.21
C PHE A 535 33.13 29.10 -53.06
N GLU A 536 34.29 29.47 -53.60
CA GLU A 536 34.47 30.56 -54.56
C GLU A 536 34.60 29.99 -55.98
N VAL A 537 33.79 30.46 -56.93
CA VAL A 537 33.86 30.01 -58.32
C VAL A 537 34.91 30.84 -59.07
N ILE A 538 36.03 30.22 -59.47
CA ILE A 538 37.14 30.89 -60.15
C ILE A 538 37.43 30.30 -61.53
N THR A 539 38.22 31.01 -62.33
CA THR A 539 38.66 30.51 -63.64
C THR A 539 39.63 29.34 -63.50
N GLU A 540 39.72 28.50 -64.54
CA GLU A 540 40.66 27.38 -64.59
C GLU A 540 42.12 27.86 -64.42
N ASP A 541 42.50 28.95 -65.10
CA ASP A 541 43.86 29.50 -65.03
C ASP A 541 44.19 30.03 -63.63
N GLU A 542 43.23 30.65 -62.95
CA GLU A 542 43.42 31.13 -61.58
C GLU A 542 43.56 29.98 -60.59
N LEU A 543 42.71 28.94 -60.69
CA LEU A 543 42.83 27.75 -59.85
C LEU A 543 44.19 27.09 -60.03
N ARG A 544 44.63 26.97 -61.29
CA ARG A 544 45.96 26.43 -61.62
C ARG A 544 47.06 27.26 -60.99
N ALA A 545 47.00 28.59 -61.08
CA ALA A 545 48.00 29.48 -60.48
C ALA A 545 48.07 29.31 -58.95
N ARG A 546 46.92 29.17 -58.27
CA ARG A 546 46.85 28.91 -56.82
C ARG A 546 47.47 27.54 -56.47
N LEU A 547 47.16 26.49 -57.24
CA LEU A 547 47.70 25.15 -57.03
C LEU A 547 49.18 25.02 -57.40
N GLU A 548 49.66 25.71 -58.43
CA GLU A 548 51.09 25.78 -58.77
C GLU A 548 51.88 26.52 -57.69
N SER A 549 51.32 27.60 -57.12
CA SER A 549 51.93 28.29 -55.99
C SER A 549 52.04 27.36 -54.76
N LYS A 550 50.98 26.57 -54.50
CA LYS A 550 50.99 25.52 -53.46
C LYS A 550 52.04 24.43 -53.77
N GLU A 551 52.16 24.00 -55.01
CA GLU A 551 53.19 23.04 -55.46
C GLU A 551 54.61 23.58 -55.22
N VAL A 552 54.89 24.83 -55.61
CA VAL A 552 56.21 25.45 -55.41
C VAL A 552 56.55 25.51 -53.91
N PHE A 553 55.60 25.88 -53.07
CA PHE A 553 55.76 25.89 -51.62
C PHE A 553 56.06 24.49 -51.07
N LEU A 554 55.31 23.47 -51.51
CA LEU A 554 55.57 22.07 -51.12
C LEU A 554 56.95 21.58 -51.53
N ARG A 555 57.42 21.96 -52.72
CA ARG A 555 58.76 21.62 -53.20
C ARG A 555 59.85 22.30 -52.37
N GLN A 556 59.65 23.56 -51.99
CA GLN A 556 60.57 24.25 -51.08
C GLN A 556 60.59 23.57 -49.70
N ARG A 557 59.42 23.18 -49.16
CA ARG A 557 59.33 22.43 -47.91
C ARG A 557 60.06 21.09 -48.01
N LEU A 558 59.86 20.34 -49.09
CA LEU A 558 60.57 19.09 -49.33
C LEU A 558 62.09 19.29 -49.46
N SER A 559 62.53 20.37 -50.11
CA SER A 559 63.95 20.73 -50.19
C SER A 559 64.54 21.02 -48.82
N SER A 560 63.81 21.73 -47.95
CA SER A 560 64.24 21.99 -46.58
C SER A 560 64.39 20.69 -45.77
N VAL A 561 63.46 19.75 -45.94
CA VAL A 561 63.55 18.42 -45.31
C VAL A 561 64.77 17.65 -45.84
N ALA A 562 65.02 17.71 -47.15
CA ALA A 562 66.20 17.09 -47.75
C ALA A 562 67.51 17.69 -47.21
N ASP A 563 67.59 19.02 -47.06
CA ASP A 563 68.75 19.70 -46.48
C ASP A 563 68.97 19.32 -45.01
N GLU A 564 67.88 19.14 -44.23
CA GLU A 564 67.97 18.62 -42.86
C GLU A 564 68.56 17.22 -42.84
N LEU A 565 68.07 16.31 -43.70
CA LEU A 565 68.59 14.94 -43.79
C LEU A 565 70.08 14.91 -44.17
N ILE A 566 70.52 15.79 -45.08
CA ILE A 566 71.94 15.93 -45.42
C ILE A 566 72.75 16.36 -44.19
N ARG A 567 72.27 17.35 -43.42
CA ARG A 567 72.96 17.80 -42.18
C ARG A 567 73.03 16.70 -41.13
N VAL A 568 71.97 15.91 -40.97
CA VAL A 568 71.96 14.75 -40.07
C VAL A 568 72.97 13.71 -40.55
N SER A 569 72.99 13.42 -41.85
CA SER A 569 73.96 12.51 -42.48
C SER A 569 75.42 12.96 -42.26
N ASP A 570 75.73 14.25 -42.46
CA ASP A 570 77.06 14.81 -42.22
C ASP A 570 77.45 14.74 -40.74
N THR A 571 76.48 14.91 -39.85
CA THR A 571 76.70 14.80 -38.40
C THR A 571 76.99 13.36 -37.99
N LEU A 572 76.22 12.40 -38.49
CA LEU A 572 76.47 10.97 -38.28
C LEU A 572 77.81 10.51 -38.89
N THR A 573 78.16 11.01 -40.08
CA THR A 573 79.46 10.73 -40.73
C THR A 573 80.62 11.24 -39.88
N ARG A 574 80.53 12.46 -39.34
CA ARG A 574 81.53 13.00 -38.42
C ARG A 574 81.59 12.22 -37.11
N THR A 575 80.45 11.80 -36.56
CA THR A 575 80.40 10.95 -35.36
C THR A 575 81.03 9.58 -35.62
N ARG A 576 80.79 8.99 -36.79
CA ARG A 576 81.43 7.73 -37.23
C ARG A 576 82.95 7.88 -37.37
N ALA A 577 83.43 8.93 -38.04
CA ALA A 577 84.86 9.17 -38.19
C ALA A 577 85.59 9.34 -36.83
N ARG A 578 84.90 9.85 -35.80
CA ARG A 578 85.43 9.91 -34.42
C ARG A 578 85.47 8.56 -33.70
N LEU A 579 84.66 7.59 -34.16
CA LEU A 579 84.58 6.24 -33.61
C LEU A 579 85.56 5.27 -34.30
N ASP A 580 86.02 5.59 -35.52
CA ASP A 580 87.00 4.78 -36.25
C ASP A 580 88.40 4.88 -35.63
N PRO A 581 88.99 3.78 -35.12
CA PRO A 581 90.27 3.80 -34.41
C PRO A 581 91.48 4.17 -35.30
N ALA A 582 91.36 4.03 -36.62
CA ALA A 582 92.44 4.37 -37.56
C ALA A 582 92.68 5.89 -37.68
N ALA A 583 91.65 6.72 -37.49
CA ALA A 583 91.79 8.19 -37.55
C ALA A 583 92.47 8.78 -36.29
N ALA A 584 92.51 8.02 -35.18
CA ALA A 584 93.22 8.41 -33.97
C ALA A 584 94.75 8.29 -34.11
N GLU A 585 95.24 7.43 -35.02
CA GLU A 585 96.67 7.29 -35.30
C GLU A 585 97.19 8.40 -36.23
N ASP A 586 96.42 8.83 -37.23
CA ASP A 586 96.82 9.92 -38.14
C ASP A 586 96.83 11.31 -37.47
N ALA A 587 95.93 11.56 -36.50
CA ALA A 587 95.95 12.82 -35.74
C ALA A 587 97.07 12.87 -34.69
N ALA A 588 97.59 11.71 -34.26
CA ALA A 588 98.71 11.63 -33.32
C ALA A 588 100.09 11.79 -34.00
N ALA A 589 100.15 11.75 -35.34
CA ALA A 589 101.38 11.88 -36.12
C ALA A 589 101.72 13.33 -36.53
N ASP A 590 100.80 14.30 -36.35
CA ASP A 590 100.98 15.71 -36.75
C ASP A 590 101.35 16.65 -35.58
N ASP A 591 101.26 16.18 -34.33
CA ASP A 591 101.67 16.93 -33.13
C ASP A 591 103.09 16.52 -32.70
N GLY A 592 104.06 16.91 -33.51
CA GLY A 592 105.49 16.69 -33.27
C GLY A 592 106.28 17.98 -33.35
N ASP A 593 105.96 18.99 -32.53
CA ASP A 593 106.89 20.06 -32.10
C ASP A 593 106.22 21.02 -31.08
N ALA A 594 106.32 20.75 -29.78
CA ALA A 594 106.23 21.76 -28.71
C ALA A 594 106.75 21.22 -27.35
N GLU A 595 107.61 22.02 -26.69
CA GLU A 595 108.29 21.74 -25.41
C GLU A 595 107.36 21.48 -24.21
N PRO A 596 107.84 20.73 -23.17
CA PRO A 596 107.02 20.36 -22.02
C PRO A 596 107.07 21.42 -20.91
N ALA A 597 105.91 21.82 -20.39
CA ALA A 597 105.79 22.48 -19.08
C ALA A 597 104.96 21.61 -18.13
N ALA A 598 105.53 21.36 -16.96
CA ALA A 598 105.06 20.40 -15.96
C ALA A 598 103.86 20.93 -15.14
N GLY A 599 102.86 20.07 -14.93
CA GLY A 599 101.81 20.29 -13.93
C GLY A 599 100.53 19.47 -14.16
N ALA A 600 100.50 18.24 -13.64
CA ALA A 600 99.32 17.46 -13.22
C ALA A 600 98.04 17.48 -14.09
N GLU A 601 97.83 16.45 -14.92
CA GLU A 601 96.86 15.37 -14.66
C GLU A 601 97.00 14.27 -15.71
N ALA A 602 97.09 13.03 -15.24
CA ALA A 602 97.26 11.86 -16.06
C ALA A 602 95.95 11.51 -16.79
N ALA A 603 96.06 11.29 -18.10
CA ALA A 603 95.31 10.29 -18.87
C ALA A 603 93.81 10.12 -18.53
N ALA A 604 92.95 11.00 -19.06
CA ALA A 604 91.52 10.73 -19.14
C ALA A 604 90.82 11.49 -20.28
N ALA A 605 90.95 11.02 -21.54
CA ALA A 605 89.96 11.35 -22.58
C ALA A 605 89.94 10.36 -23.76
N PRO A 606 89.35 9.17 -23.55
CA PRO A 606 88.30 8.73 -24.47
C PRO A 606 86.90 8.73 -23.81
N ARG A 607 86.82 8.94 -22.49
CA ARG A 607 85.56 8.84 -21.72
C ARG A 607 84.62 10.05 -21.83
N SER A 608 85.10 11.25 -22.21
CA SER A 608 84.27 12.47 -22.31
C SER A 608 83.48 12.61 -23.62
N LYS A 609 83.73 11.76 -24.63
CA LYS A 609 83.08 11.83 -25.96
C LYS A 609 81.89 10.87 -26.13
N LEU A 610 81.76 9.86 -25.26
CA LEU A 610 80.64 8.91 -25.23
C LEU A 610 79.25 9.59 -25.09
N PRO A 611 79.02 10.58 -24.19
CA PRO A 611 77.71 11.22 -24.08
C PRO A 611 77.36 12.09 -25.30
N LEU A 612 78.34 12.71 -25.96
CA LEU A 612 78.12 13.48 -27.18
C LEU A 612 77.72 12.61 -28.37
N ASN A 613 78.26 11.40 -28.47
CA ASN A 613 77.92 10.47 -29.54
C ASN A 613 76.52 9.86 -29.35
N ALA A 614 76.17 9.53 -28.10
CA ALA A 614 74.82 9.07 -27.77
C ALA A 614 73.77 10.15 -28.06
N LEU A 615 74.07 11.42 -27.70
CA LEU A 615 73.22 12.56 -28.03
C LEU A 615 73.03 12.72 -29.55
N ALA A 616 74.09 12.59 -30.35
CA ALA A 616 74.00 12.69 -31.81
C ALA A 616 73.15 11.56 -32.44
N ILE A 617 73.18 10.35 -31.88
CA ILE A 617 72.33 9.22 -32.33
C ILE A 617 70.87 9.46 -31.92
N GLU A 618 70.64 9.97 -30.71
CA GLU A 618 69.29 10.32 -30.23
C GLU A 618 68.68 11.46 -31.07
N GLU A 619 69.44 12.51 -31.36
CA GLU A 619 69.03 13.60 -32.25
C GLU A 619 68.72 13.08 -33.67
N ALA A 620 69.50 12.12 -34.19
CA ALA A 620 69.23 11.51 -35.48
C ALA A 620 67.94 10.66 -35.49
N LEU A 621 67.62 9.95 -34.40
CA LEU A 621 66.36 9.22 -34.26
C LEU A 621 65.15 10.15 -34.19
N GLN A 622 65.26 11.26 -33.44
CA GLN A 622 64.22 12.28 -33.37
C GLN A 622 64.01 12.97 -34.72
N SER A 623 65.10 13.35 -35.41
CA SER A 623 65.01 13.95 -36.75
C SER A 623 64.44 12.95 -37.76
N ARG A 624 64.78 11.66 -37.68
CA ARG A 624 64.15 10.61 -38.52
C ARG A 624 62.63 10.61 -38.36
N ASP A 625 62.12 10.50 -37.14
CA ASP A 625 60.67 10.38 -36.92
C ASP A 625 59.94 11.66 -37.37
N ARG A 626 60.55 12.82 -37.11
CA ARG A 626 60.05 14.12 -37.58
C ARG A 626 60.00 14.20 -39.11
N THR A 627 61.12 13.97 -39.78
CA THR A 627 61.23 14.05 -41.24
C THR A 627 60.35 13.00 -41.93
N GLN A 628 60.18 11.82 -41.34
CA GLN A 628 59.25 10.81 -41.83
C GLN A 628 57.80 11.33 -41.88
N ASN A 629 57.34 11.95 -40.79
CA ASN A 629 55.99 12.54 -40.73
C ASN A 629 55.87 13.73 -41.69
N GLU A 630 56.87 14.61 -41.75
CA GLU A 630 56.86 15.74 -42.68
C GLU A 630 56.80 15.31 -44.15
N ILE A 631 57.53 14.25 -44.55
CA ILE A 631 57.44 13.71 -45.93
C ILE A 631 56.07 13.07 -46.18
N LEU A 632 55.50 12.39 -45.18
CA LEU A 632 54.16 11.79 -45.31
C LEU A 632 53.10 12.87 -45.53
N ASP A 633 53.16 13.96 -44.76
CA ASP A 633 52.28 15.12 -44.89
C ASP A 633 52.43 15.77 -46.27
N ILE A 634 53.67 16.07 -46.69
CA ILE A 634 53.96 16.64 -48.01
C ILE A 634 53.41 15.74 -49.13
N THR A 635 53.57 14.43 -49.00
CA THR A 635 53.05 13.45 -49.98
C THR A 635 51.53 13.50 -50.06
N SER A 636 50.85 13.57 -48.91
CA SER A 636 49.39 13.71 -48.84
C SER A 636 48.92 15.04 -49.44
N GLU A 637 49.65 16.13 -49.21
CA GLU A 637 49.33 17.45 -49.79
C GLU A 637 49.50 17.46 -51.33
N PHE A 638 50.51 16.78 -51.88
CA PHE A 638 50.64 16.60 -53.33
C PHE A 638 49.49 15.76 -53.91
N ASP A 639 49.09 14.68 -53.24
CA ASP A 639 47.93 13.89 -53.67
C ASP A 639 46.64 14.73 -53.62
N SER A 640 46.47 15.59 -52.60
CA SER A 640 45.34 16.52 -52.52
C SER A 640 45.31 17.50 -53.70
N ILE A 641 46.46 18.03 -54.15
CA ILE A 641 46.50 18.90 -55.33
C ILE A 641 46.00 18.16 -56.57
N LEU A 642 46.39 16.88 -56.73
CA LEU A 642 45.91 16.06 -57.84
C LEU A 642 44.41 15.82 -57.78
N GLU A 643 43.88 15.53 -56.59
CA GLU A 643 42.44 15.38 -56.39
C GLU A 643 41.69 16.67 -56.70
N GLU A 644 42.20 17.82 -56.25
CA GLU A 644 41.62 19.14 -56.55
C GLU A 644 41.61 19.40 -58.07
N LEU A 645 42.68 19.06 -58.80
CA LEU A 645 42.72 19.21 -60.26
C LEU A 645 41.72 18.28 -60.98
N ILE A 646 41.60 17.03 -60.54
CA ILE A 646 40.69 16.03 -61.13
C ILE A 646 39.24 16.45 -60.91
N ASN A 647 38.88 16.80 -59.68
CA ASN A 647 37.52 17.18 -59.31
C ASN A 647 37.11 18.51 -59.95
N ASN A 648 38.04 19.42 -60.23
CA ASN A 648 37.77 20.68 -60.93
C ASN A 648 37.78 20.58 -62.47
N ASN A 649 37.93 19.38 -63.03
CA ASN A 649 37.91 19.12 -64.47
C ASN A 649 38.83 20.07 -65.28
N VAL A 650 40.06 20.28 -64.79
CA VAL A 650 41.05 21.19 -65.37
C VAL A 650 41.64 20.60 -66.66
N SER A 651 41.80 21.43 -67.70
CA SER A 651 42.46 21.08 -68.95
C SER A 651 43.94 20.74 -68.70
N TYR A 652 44.50 19.74 -69.40
CA TYR A 652 45.90 19.28 -69.30
C TYR A 652 46.29 18.42 -68.07
N LEU A 653 45.32 17.77 -67.43
CA LEU A 653 45.53 16.85 -66.30
C LEU A 653 46.61 15.78 -66.52
N GLU A 654 46.68 15.14 -67.70
CA GLU A 654 47.55 13.98 -67.93
C GLU A 654 49.04 14.24 -67.67
N LYS A 655 49.57 15.37 -68.16
CA LYS A 655 50.98 15.73 -67.98
C LYS A 655 51.32 16.05 -66.52
N THR A 656 50.42 16.73 -65.83
CA THR A 656 50.59 17.10 -64.42
C THR A 656 50.46 15.88 -63.52
N GLN A 657 49.53 14.97 -63.84
CA GLN A 657 49.34 13.70 -63.15
C GLN A 657 50.56 12.79 -63.28
N GLU A 658 51.10 12.62 -64.50
CA GLU A 658 52.31 11.83 -64.71
C GLU A 658 53.48 12.39 -63.89
N ARG A 659 53.65 13.73 -63.89
CA ARG A 659 54.69 14.41 -63.11
C ARG A 659 54.52 14.22 -61.60
N MET A 660 53.39 14.62 -61.03
CA MET A 660 53.20 14.63 -59.57
C MET A 660 53.00 13.22 -59.00
N GLN A 661 52.18 12.39 -59.64
CA GLN A 661 51.89 11.05 -59.15
C GLN A 661 53.06 10.09 -59.43
N GLY A 662 53.64 10.18 -60.62
CA GLY A 662 54.72 9.29 -61.08
C GLY A 662 56.08 9.63 -60.50
N LEU A 663 56.49 10.91 -60.57
CA LEU A 663 57.86 11.32 -60.20
C LEU A 663 58.00 11.78 -58.74
N ILE A 664 56.91 12.13 -58.06
CA ILE A 664 56.96 12.70 -56.70
C ILE A 664 56.27 11.79 -55.68
N SER A 665 54.94 11.66 -55.73
CA SER A 665 54.17 10.96 -54.68
C SER A 665 54.54 9.46 -54.55
N LYS A 666 54.57 8.71 -55.67
CA LYS A 666 54.93 7.27 -55.64
C LYS A 666 56.35 7.02 -55.09
N PRO A 667 57.40 7.71 -55.55
CA PRO A 667 58.74 7.59 -54.98
C PRO A 667 58.81 7.92 -53.48
N LEU A 668 58.16 9.00 -53.03
CA LEU A 668 58.17 9.38 -51.61
C LEU A 668 57.47 8.33 -50.73
N LYS A 669 56.33 7.78 -51.18
CA LYS A 669 55.67 6.66 -50.48
C LYS A 669 56.57 5.44 -50.36
N ARG A 670 57.35 5.15 -51.41
CA ARG A 670 58.30 4.04 -51.41
C ARG A 670 59.46 4.30 -50.43
N LEU A 671 60.03 5.50 -50.45
CA LEU A 671 61.10 5.95 -49.54
C LEU A 671 60.68 5.78 -48.06
N ILE A 672 59.47 6.22 -47.70
CA ILE A 672 58.94 6.08 -46.33
C ILE A 672 58.79 4.59 -45.95
N LYS A 673 58.25 3.76 -46.85
CA LYS A 673 57.93 2.36 -46.56
C LYS A 673 59.17 1.47 -46.45
N GLU A 674 60.16 1.70 -47.31
CA GLU A 674 61.35 0.86 -47.44
C GLU A 674 62.54 1.42 -46.66
N ASP A 675 62.98 2.64 -46.98
CA ASP A 675 64.28 3.17 -46.55
C ASP A 675 64.26 3.74 -45.13
N TYR A 676 63.21 4.50 -44.76
CA TYR A 676 63.07 5.04 -43.39
C TYR A 676 62.93 3.95 -42.33
N ARG A 677 62.28 2.83 -42.69
CA ARG A 677 62.14 1.68 -41.82
C ARG A 677 63.49 0.99 -41.60
N ALA A 678 64.27 0.80 -42.66
CA ALA A 678 65.61 0.21 -42.57
C ALA A 678 66.56 1.11 -41.77
N TRP A 679 66.54 2.42 -42.03
CA TRP A 679 67.38 3.40 -41.34
C TRP A 679 67.14 3.42 -39.82
N GLY A 680 65.88 3.40 -39.39
CA GLY A 680 65.53 3.35 -37.96
C GLY A 680 65.87 2.04 -37.26
N ILE A 681 66.01 0.93 -37.99
CA ILE A 681 66.51 -0.34 -37.43
C ILE A 681 68.02 -0.26 -37.25
N GLN A 682 68.74 0.25 -38.25
CA GLN A 682 70.20 0.38 -38.21
C GLN A 682 70.67 1.35 -37.12
N LEU A 683 70.02 2.51 -36.97
CA LEU A 683 70.37 3.50 -35.93
C LEU A 683 70.14 3.00 -34.50
N ARG A 684 69.24 2.03 -34.28
CA ARG A 684 68.98 1.43 -32.96
C ARG A 684 69.91 0.26 -32.63
N GLN A 685 70.65 -0.25 -33.63
CA GLN A 685 71.63 -1.33 -33.46
C GLN A 685 73.03 -0.81 -33.11
N VAL A 686 73.32 0.45 -33.47
CA VAL A 686 74.53 1.21 -33.09
C VAL A 686 74.33 1.77 -31.69
#